data_AF-A0A504YWV2-F1
#
_entry.id   AF-A0A504YWV2-F1
#
_cell.length_a   1.000
_cell.length_b   1.000
_cell.length_c   1.000
_cell.angle_alpha   90.00
_cell.angle_beta   90.00
_cell.angle_gamma   90.00
#
_symmetry.space_group_name_H-M   'P 1'
#
loop_
_entity.id
_entity.type
_entity.pdbx_description
1 polymer ?
#
loop_
_entity_poly.entity_id
_entity_poly.type
_entity_poly.pdbx_seq_one_letter_code
_entity_poly.pdbx_strand_id
1 'polypeptide(L)'
;MMTTIYRVREPSNYHNRTVFGKHRETARGALRRHRDEATVWDSQTHLSTSLDESRKWFRNQVQLQRQRGGLFEDPFLRADSSGIGRGLGGPYEWLRPHQLTSSPKFVADGISRFDVKQGEIGDCWLLAAVASLSMHRELLENVIPAGQSFDEQAYGDYFPYCGMFWFRLWRFGDWIDVVVDDRLPSRNRHLVFMHSSDRREFWSALLEKAYAKVIGSYGLMRGGCTAEAMEDFTGGLTEIVDLGDKTPPRLFRNMVRSHARSSLMACSIDSEVIEGDGPMGLITGHAYSVTDVCVMKTNRGPLEMVRLRNPWGNEKEWYGPWSDQSSEWKSISPQERQRIGLTFENDGEFWMTFSDFSRYFSRLEFCHLGPENTDFGKSVAISRHKRRWEMTKEEGEWVRYATAGGCRNFQDTFHINPQFRVEVTDPDESDDDNLGTLIVGLMQKSRRKVTMELQTIGYAIYRLSERNRGSGILGKAFFLANQSVARSPTFTNLREVCGRHRLEPGQYVIIPSTYEPNNEAQFILRIFSERSCTSNEIDDDTNISKEDDTISIKVQEDVDLIERLRVAYNGICGPSGVIAYPELRDILNAAFTKGAHPCYSQLLSWTDLSGFLSFEQFKKLWMDLRLWKSIFKRFDRNQSGYMDAFELRELMKTLGFRVSNRVYNAIVCRYANRQGQILFDDYVLLLVRLVTVVETFKAQERLNDGRSVFSLEEFTRYVIYI
;
A
#
# COMPACT_ATOMS: atom_id res chain seq x y z
N MET A 1 -66.36 -12.92 -12.32
CA MET A 1 -66.87 -14.07 -13.11
C MET A 1 -65.81 -14.48 -14.12
N MET A 2 -65.13 -15.60 -13.83
CA MET A 2 -64.88 -16.73 -14.73
C MET A 2 -65.03 -16.49 -16.26
N THR A 3 -63.92 -16.63 -17.00
CA THR A 3 -63.65 -17.68 -18.04
C THR A 3 -63.71 -16.98 -19.42
N THR A 4 -62.84 -17.19 -20.43
CA THR A 4 -62.58 -18.44 -21.14
C THR A 4 -61.44 -18.27 -22.16
N ILE A 5 -60.71 -19.38 -22.35
CA ILE A 5 -59.59 -19.70 -23.24
C ILE A 5 -60.06 -19.97 -24.69
N TYR A 6 -59.16 -19.88 -25.68
CA TYR A 6 -58.93 -20.76 -26.88
C TYR A 6 -58.47 -19.93 -28.10
N ARG A 7 -57.17 -19.95 -28.48
CA ARG A 7 -56.55 -20.69 -29.63
C ARG A 7 -57.50 -20.87 -30.84
N VAL A 8 -57.11 -20.50 -32.07
CA VAL A 8 -56.27 -21.30 -33.01
C VAL A 8 -55.85 -20.45 -34.25
N ARG A 9 -54.66 -20.81 -34.80
CA ARG A 9 -54.01 -20.69 -36.17
C ARG A 9 -54.84 -20.21 -37.37
N GLU A 10 -54.35 -19.69 -38.52
CA GLU A 10 -53.11 -19.68 -39.36
C GLU A 10 -53.40 -18.71 -40.58
N PRO A 11 -52.67 -18.61 -41.73
CA PRO A 11 -51.23 -18.68 -42.09
C PRO A 11 -50.73 -17.57 -43.10
N SER A 12 -49.43 -17.64 -43.41
CA SER A 12 -48.70 -17.32 -44.67
C SER A 12 -48.57 -15.89 -45.22
N ASN A 13 -47.33 -15.41 -45.36
CA ASN A 13 -46.73 -15.19 -46.69
C ASN A 13 -45.19 -15.09 -46.67
N TYR A 14 -44.59 -15.74 -47.67
CA TYR A 14 -43.17 -15.91 -47.97
C TYR A 14 -42.44 -14.60 -48.35
N HIS A 15 -41.14 -14.48 -48.03
CA HIS A 15 -40.02 -14.27 -48.99
C HIS A 15 -38.64 -14.23 -48.31
N ASN A 16 -37.87 -15.33 -48.47
CA ASN A 16 -36.44 -15.43 -48.81
C ASN A 16 -35.43 -14.32 -48.40
N ARG A 17 -34.48 -14.62 -47.50
CA ARG A 17 -33.07 -15.01 -47.82
C ARG A 17 -32.17 -15.09 -46.56
N THR A 18 -31.35 -16.13 -46.56
CA THR A 18 -30.34 -16.63 -45.62
C THR A 18 -29.21 -15.64 -45.28
N VAL A 19 -28.82 -15.54 -44.00
CA VAL A 19 -27.41 -15.58 -43.52
C VAL A 19 -27.38 -16.14 -42.08
N PHE A 20 -26.85 -17.35 -41.92
CA PHE A 20 -26.43 -17.90 -40.62
C PHE A 20 -25.02 -17.40 -40.30
N GLY A 21 -24.78 -17.00 -39.04
CA GLY A 21 -23.43 -16.75 -38.53
C GLY A 21 -23.31 -15.72 -37.42
N LYS A 22 -24.02 -15.88 -36.29
CA LYS A 22 -23.62 -15.23 -35.03
C LYS A 22 -23.09 -16.31 -34.09
N HIS A 23 -21.77 -16.37 -33.97
CA HIS A 23 -21.14 -17.07 -32.86
C HIS A 23 -21.68 -16.50 -31.55
N ARG A 24 -22.38 -17.34 -30.77
CA ARG A 24 -22.72 -17.04 -29.38
C ARG A 24 -21.42 -16.97 -28.61
N GLU A 25 -21.03 -15.76 -28.25
CA GLU A 25 -19.93 -15.52 -27.35
C GLU A 25 -20.24 -16.12 -25.97
N THR A 26 -19.29 -16.87 -25.42
CA THR A 26 -19.42 -17.45 -24.08
C THR A 26 -19.16 -16.38 -23.03
N ALA A 27 -19.74 -16.51 -21.82
CA ALA A 27 -19.46 -15.60 -20.71
C ALA A 27 -17.96 -15.51 -20.38
N ARG A 28 -17.19 -16.57 -20.63
CA ARG A 28 -15.71 -16.58 -20.57
C ARG A 28 -15.05 -15.77 -21.69
N GLY A 29 -15.62 -15.74 -22.90
CA GLY A 29 -15.19 -14.87 -24.00
C GLY A 29 -15.45 -13.39 -23.68
N ALA A 30 -16.62 -13.08 -23.13
CA ALA A 30 -16.97 -11.74 -22.67
C ALA A 30 -16.11 -11.29 -21.46
N LEU A 31 -15.82 -12.18 -20.51
CA LEU A 31 -14.90 -11.91 -19.38
C LEU A 31 -13.44 -11.75 -19.84
N ARG A 32 -13.00 -12.45 -20.89
CA ARG A 32 -11.66 -12.25 -21.49
C ARG A 32 -11.58 -10.90 -22.21
N ARG A 33 -12.59 -10.52 -23.00
CA ARG A 33 -12.66 -9.16 -23.59
C ARG A 33 -12.70 -8.08 -22.52
N HIS A 34 -13.50 -8.24 -21.46
CA HIS A 34 -13.57 -7.25 -20.37
C HIS A 34 -12.26 -7.12 -19.57
N ARG A 35 -11.40 -8.15 -19.55
CA ARG A 35 -10.07 -8.06 -18.91
C ARG A 35 -9.08 -7.28 -19.77
N ASP A 36 -9.23 -7.33 -21.09
CA ASP A 36 -8.40 -6.62 -22.06
C ASP A 36 -8.99 -5.24 -22.47
N GLU A 37 -10.24 -4.95 -22.07
CA GLU A 37 -11.00 -3.69 -22.28
C GLU A 37 -11.18 -2.89 -20.98
N ALA A 38 -10.18 -2.82 -20.11
CA ALA A 38 -10.11 -1.71 -19.15
C ALA A 38 -9.80 -0.43 -19.94
N THR A 39 -10.83 0.22 -20.49
CA THR A 39 -10.66 1.41 -21.31
C THR A 39 -10.34 2.60 -20.42
N VAL A 40 -9.51 3.54 -20.91
CA VAL A 40 -9.19 4.82 -20.24
C VAL A 40 -10.42 5.70 -19.92
N TRP A 41 -11.61 5.26 -20.36
CA TRP A 41 -12.90 5.89 -20.12
C TRP A 41 -13.63 5.33 -18.90
N ASP A 42 -13.30 4.10 -18.48
CA ASP A 42 -13.99 3.39 -17.40
C ASP A 42 -13.19 3.40 -16.08
N SER A 43 -11.86 3.57 -16.18
CA SER A 43 -10.97 3.66 -15.03
C SER A 43 -10.06 4.86 -15.12
N GLN A 44 -9.84 5.52 -13.98
CA GLN A 44 -8.92 6.65 -13.86
C GLN A 44 -7.46 6.23 -14.08
N THR A 45 -7.12 5.02 -13.67
CA THR A 45 -5.75 4.48 -13.67
C THR A 45 -5.77 3.01 -14.12
N HIS A 46 -4.65 2.53 -14.64
CA HIS A 46 -4.42 1.11 -14.97
C HIS A 46 -3.25 0.57 -14.15
N LEU A 47 -3.29 -0.69 -13.75
CA LEU A 47 -2.20 -1.32 -12.99
C LEU A 47 -1.24 -1.98 -13.97
N SER A 48 0.05 -1.70 -13.88
CA SER A 48 1.07 -2.40 -14.67
C SER A 48 2.25 -2.82 -13.83
N THR A 49 2.77 -4.01 -14.12
CA THR A 49 3.92 -4.57 -13.40
C THR A 49 5.26 -4.15 -14.02
N SER A 50 5.26 -3.66 -15.27
CA SER A 50 6.46 -3.24 -15.99
C SER A 50 6.16 -2.14 -17.03
N LEU A 51 7.21 -1.42 -17.44
CA LEU A 51 7.12 -0.39 -18.47
C LEU A 51 6.69 -0.98 -19.82
N ASP A 52 7.13 -2.20 -20.13
CA ASP A 52 6.79 -2.90 -21.37
C ASP A 52 5.32 -3.34 -21.43
N GLU A 53 4.79 -3.86 -20.31
CA GLU A 53 3.36 -4.19 -20.19
C GLU A 53 2.52 -2.93 -20.41
N SER A 54 2.91 -1.85 -19.75
CA SER A 54 2.20 -0.58 -19.88
C SER A 54 2.28 0.01 -21.29
N ARG A 55 3.46 -0.03 -21.93
CA ARG A 55 3.64 0.43 -23.32
C ARG A 55 2.72 -0.31 -24.29
N LYS A 56 2.55 -1.63 -24.10
CA LYS A 56 1.63 -2.46 -24.91
C LYS A 56 0.18 -2.08 -24.65
N TRP A 57 -0.20 -1.91 -23.38
CA TRP A 57 -1.53 -1.46 -23.00
C TRP A 57 -1.86 -0.09 -23.60
N PHE A 58 -0.98 0.91 -23.45
CA PHE A 58 -1.19 2.26 -23.97
C PHE A 58 -1.30 2.27 -25.50
N ARG A 59 -0.51 1.45 -26.21
CA ARG A 59 -0.64 1.26 -27.67
C ARG A 59 -2.06 0.83 -28.07
N ASN A 60 -2.65 -0.11 -27.32
CA ASN A 60 -4.02 -0.55 -27.55
C ASN A 60 -5.03 0.58 -27.29
N GLN A 61 -4.85 1.36 -26.21
CA GLN A 61 -5.72 2.49 -25.90
C GLN A 61 -5.68 3.58 -26.99
N VAL A 62 -4.50 3.90 -27.51
CA VAL A 62 -4.34 4.84 -28.64
C VAL A 62 -5.06 4.33 -29.89
N GLN A 63 -4.94 3.03 -30.20
CA GLN A 63 -5.64 2.42 -31.34
C GLN A 63 -7.16 2.50 -31.19
N LEU A 64 -7.68 2.16 -30.01
CA LEU A 64 -9.12 2.25 -29.71
C LEU A 64 -9.62 3.70 -29.79
N GLN A 65 -8.86 4.67 -29.30
CA GLN A 65 -9.24 6.09 -29.40
C GLN A 65 -9.28 6.56 -30.86
N ARG A 66 -8.30 6.17 -31.69
CA ARG A 66 -8.32 6.51 -33.12
C ARG A 66 -9.48 5.88 -33.88
N GLN A 67 -9.89 4.66 -33.49
CA GLN A 67 -11.08 4.00 -34.06
C GLN A 67 -12.38 4.70 -33.66
N ARG A 68 -12.47 5.21 -32.42
CA ARG A 68 -13.59 6.04 -31.96
C ARG A 68 -13.67 7.38 -32.70
N GLY A 69 -12.51 7.92 -33.08
CA GLY A 69 -12.40 9.21 -33.74
C GLY A 69 -12.42 10.40 -32.76
N GLY A 70 -11.97 11.56 -33.24
CA GLY A 70 -11.81 12.76 -32.41
C GLY A 70 -10.64 12.67 -31.43
N LEU A 71 -10.42 13.76 -30.69
CA LEU A 71 -9.39 13.84 -29.65
C LEU A 71 -9.94 13.32 -28.33
N PHE A 72 -9.09 12.68 -27.54
CA PHE A 72 -9.45 12.20 -26.21
C PHE A 72 -9.87 13.36 -25.30
N GLU A 73 -10.90 13.08 -24.50
CA GLU A 73 -11.42 13.98 -23.48
C GLU A 73 -11.53 13.20 -22.18
N ASP A 74 -10.72 13.59 -21.20
CA ASP A 74 -10.61 12.88 -19.93
C ASP A 74 -11.89 13.00 -19.10
N PRO A 75 -12.57 11.87 -18.77
CA PRO A 75 -13.79 11.92 -17.97
C PRO A 75 -13.51 12.09 -16.47
N PHE A 76 -12.27 11.91 -16.01
CA PHE A 76 -11.92 11.87 -14.58
C PHE A 76 -11.29 13.16 -14.07
N LEU A 77 -10.61 13.92 -14.93
CA LEU A 77 -10.15 15.28 -14.65
C LEU A 77 -10.72 16.23 -15.69
N ARG A 78 -11.96 16.69 -15.43
CA ARG A 78 -12.71 17.48 -16.39
C ARG A 78 -12.08 18.84 -16.62
N ALA A 79 -12.11 19.28 -17.88
CA ALA A 79 -11.63 20.59 -18.32
C ALA A 79 -12.62 21.72 -17.95
N ASP A 80 -12.98 21.81 -16.68
CA ASP A 80 -13.86 22.81 -16.09
C ASP A 80 -13.39 23.19 -14.67
N SER A 81 -14.19 23.97 -13.93
CA SER A 81 -13.82 24.40 -12.57
C SER A 81 -13.62 23.25 -11.59
N SER A 82 -14.18 22.06 -11.83
CA SER A 82 -13.99 20.90 -10.97
C SER A 82 -12.58 20.31 -11.07
N GLY A 83 -11.96 20.34 -12.25
CA GLY A 83 -10.57 19.91 -12.44
C GLY A 83 -9.55 20.84 -11.76
N ILE A 84 -9.87 22.13 -11.65
CA ILE A 84 -9.06 23.10 -10.91
C ILE A 84 -9.22 22.90 -9.40
N GLY A 85 -10.45 22.69 -8.90
CA GLY A 85 -10.72 22.53 -7.48
C GLY A 85 -10.91 23.85 -6.72
N ARG A 86 -11.15 23.76 -5.41
CA ARG A 86 -11.43 24.93 -4.55
C ARG A 86 -10.13 25.63 -4.12
N GLY A 87 -10.19 26.95 -3.91
CA GLY A 87 -9.08 27.73 -3.35
C GLY A 87 -8.12 28.39 -4.36
N LEU A 88 -8.31 28.13 -5.65
CA LEU A 88 -7.62 28.80 -6.76
C LEU A 88 -8.57 29.86 -7.37
N GLY A 89 -8.08 31.09 -7.54
CA GLY A 89 -8.88 32.22 -8.02
C GLY A 89 -8.93 32.34 -9.55
N GLY A 90 -10.00 32.95 -10.07
CA GLY A 90 -10.12 33.40 -11.47
C GLY A 90 -10.71 32.37 -12.45
N PRO A 91 -11.27 32.84 -13.59
CA PRO A 91 -11.66 31.95 -14.68
C PRO A 91 -10.42 31.39 -15.39
N TYR A 92 -10.48 30.11 -15.77
CA TYR A 92 -9.44 29.41 -16.52
C TYR A 92 -9.99 28.98 -17.88
N GLU A 93 -9.20 29.17 -18.92
CA GLU A 93 -9.44 28.63 -20.25
C GLU A 93 -8.69 27.31 -20.39
N TRP A 94 -9.37 26.25 -20.82
CA TRP A 94 -8.72 24.96 -21.05
C TRP A 94 -8.34 24.83 -22.52
N LEU A 95 -7.06 25.00 -22.82
CA LEU A 95 -6.53 25.03 -24.18
C LEU A 95 -5.58 23.87 -24.41
N ARG A 96 -5.64 23.26 -25.60
CA ARG A 96 -4.65 22.26 -26.04
C ARG A 96 -3.37 22.95 -26.53
N PRO A 97 -2.19 22.32 -26.46
CA PRO A 97 -0.92 22.84 -26.98
C PRO A 97 -0.98 23.42 -28.39
N HIS A 98 -1.70 22.78 -29.31
CA HIS A 98 -1.92 23.26 -30.69
C HIS A 98 -2.68 24.60 -30.78
N GLN A 99 -3.41 24.99 -29.73
CA GLN A 99 -4.10 26.28 -29.65
C GLN A 99 -3.21 27.38 -29.04
N LEU A 100 -2.11 26.99 -28.38
CA LEU A 100 -1.17 27.88 -27.70
C LEU A 100 0.06 28.20 -28.59
N THR A 101 0.53 27.22 -29.37
CA THR A 101 1.71 27.33 -30.22
C THR A 101 1.54 26.56 -31.54
N SER A 102 2.23 27.00 -32.59
CA SER A 102 2.15 26.41 -33.93
C SER A 102 2.93 25.10 -34.09
N SER A 103 3.86 24.79 -33.17
CA SER A 103 4.68 23.58 -33.22
C SER A 103 4.86 23.05 -31.80
N PRO A 104 3.83 22.43 -31.22
CA PRO A 104 3.94 21.82 -29.90
C PRO A 104 4.80 20.56 -29.98
N LYS A 105 5.62 20.36 -28.96
CA LYS A 105 6.48 19.21 -28.73
C LYS A 105 6.19 18.65 -27.35
N PHE A 106 6.19 17.33 -27.23
CA PHE A 106 6.06 16.71 -25.92
C PHE A 106 7.34 16.97 -25.12
N VAL A 107 8.48 16.59 -25.71
CA VAL A 107 9.84 16.90 -25.26
C VAL A 107 10.57 17.56 -26.42
N ALA A 108 11.20 18.72 -26.20
CA ALA A 108 11.84 19.51 -27.24
C ALA A 108 13.28 19.07 -27.51
N ASP A 109 14.14 19.17 -26.49
CA ASP A 109 15.59 18.93 -26.58
C ASP A 109 16.07 18.01 -25.43
N GLY A 110 15.34 16.91 -25.23
CA GLY A 110 15.50 16.03 -24.07
C GLY A 110 14.81 16.58 -22.83
N ILE A 111 14.61 15.74 -21.82
CA ILE A 111 13.98 16.18 -20.59
C ILE A 111 15.03 16.89 -19.74
N SER A 112 14.74 18.14 -19.40
CA SER A 112 15.61 19.02 -18.63
C SER A 112 14.87 19.65 -17.46
N ARG A 113 15.63 20.11 -16.47
CA ARG A 113 15.09 20.88 -15.35
C ARG A 113 14.50 22.24 -15.78
N PHE A 114 14.98 22.83 -16.88
CA PHE A 114 14.48 24.12 -17.39
C PHE A 114 13.04 24.05 -17.89
N ASP A 115 12.53 22.83 -18.01
CA ASP A 115 11.18 22.52 -18.43
C ASP A 115 10.20 22.52 -17.24
N VAL A 116 10.70 22.69 -16.02
CA VAL A 116 9.94 22.65 -14.76
C VAL A 116 9.98 24.02 -14.09
N LYS A 117 9.04 24.89 -14.43
CA LYS A 117 8.82 26.19 -13.76
C LYS A 117 7.55 26.18 -12.94
N GLN A 118 7.60 26.79 -11.75
CA GLN A 118 6.45 26.92 -10.86
C GLN A 118 5.40 27.87 -11.45
N GLY A 119 4.13 27.50 -11.29
CA GLY A 119 2.99 28.35 -11.62
C GLY A 119 2.28 28.90 -10.38
N GLU A 120 0.98 29.19 -10.50
CA GLU A 120 0.16 29.80 -9.42
C GLU A 120 -0.22 28.83 -8.27
N ILE A 121 0.24 27.57 -8.29
CA ILE A 121 -0.04 26.57 -7.24
C ILE A 121 1.15 26.47 -6.27
N GLY A 122 0.83 26.28 -4.98
CA GLY A 122 1.81 25.99 -3.94
C GLY A 122 2.23 24.51 -3.94
N ASP A 123 2.68 24.00 -5.09
CA ASP A 123 3.13 22.62 -5.29
C ASP A 123 4.62 22.52 -5.63
N CYS A 124 5.40 23.53 -5.23
CA CYS A 124 6.88 23.54 -5.29
C CYS A 124 7.53 22.22 -4.86
N TRP A 125 6.92 21.51 -3.91
CA TRP A 125 7.35 20.20 -3.43
C TRP A 125 7.37 19.12 -4.51
N LEU A 126 6.40 19.13 -5.44
CA LEU A 126 6.31 18.24 -6.59
C LEU A 126 7.38 18.60 -7.62
N LEU A 127 7.50 19.88 -7.94
CA LEU A 127 8.50 20.40 -8.88
C LEU A 127 9.92 20.06 -8.43
N ALA A 128 10.20 20.20 -7.14
CA ALA A 128 11.46 19.82 -6.52
C ALA A 128 11.82 18.34 -6.78
N ALA A 129 10.84 17.45 -6.61
CA ALA A 129 11.02 16.02 -6.89
C ALA A 129 11.26 15.78 -8.39
N VAL A 130 10.43 16.35 -9.27
CA VAL A 130 10.60 16.22 -10.73
C VAL A 130 11.97 16.74 -11.19
N ALA A 131 12.40 17.90 -10.68
CA ALA A 131 13.69 18.48 -11.02
C ALA A 131 14.86 17.64 -10.49
N SER A 132 14.71 17.01 -9.32
CA SER A 132 15.71 16.05 -8.82
C SER A 132 15.77 14.79 -9.68
N LEU A 133 14.62 14.29 -10.15
CA LEU A 133 14.56 13.12 -11.03
C LEU A 133 15.01 13.42 -12.47
N SER A 134 14.92 14.66 -12.96
CA SER A 134 15.31 15.00 -14.34
C SER A 134 16.80 14.78 -14.59
N MET A 135 17.62 14.81 -13.53
CA MET A 135 19.04 14.46 -13.55
C MET A 135 19.28 12.94 -13.72
N HIS A 136 18.24 12.13 -13.59
CA HIS A 136 18.28 10.67 -13.55
C HIS A 136 17.37 10.07 -14.63
N ARG A 137 17.81 10.20 -15.88
CA ARG A 137 17.06 9.80 -17.09
C ARG A 137 16.42 8.40 -16.99
N GLU A 138 17.13 7.40 -16.47
CA GLU A 138 16.62 6.03 -16.33
C GLU A 138 15.39 5.93 -15.39
N LEU A 139 15.36 6.69 -14.29
CA LEU A 139 14.20 6.74 -13.39
C LEU A 139 13.08 7.55 -14.03
N LEU A 140 13.44 8.65 -14.68
CA LEU A 140 12.47 9.55 -15.30
C LEU A 140 11.76 8.90 -16.49
N GLU A 141 12.44 8.08 -17.29
CA GLU A 141 11.83 7.31 -18.39
C GLU A 141 10.79 6.31 -17.88
N ASN A 142 10.88 5.89 -16.62
CA ASN A 142 9.86 5.07 -15.99
C ASN A 142 8.60 5.88 -15.67
N VAL A 143 8.72 7.16 -15.31
CA VAL A 143 7.59 8.06 -15.01
C VAL A 143 7.00 8.70 -16.26
N ILE A 144 7.87 9.07 -17.20
CA ILE A 144 7.60 9.78 -18.45
C ILE A 144 8.09 8.91 -19.61
N PRO A 145 7.28 7.94 -20.06
CA PRO A 145 7.68 7.02 -21.11
C PRO A 145 7.94 7.72 -22.44
N ALA A 146 9.03 7.34 -23.10
CA ALA A 146 9.40 7.87 -24.41
C ALA A 146 8.47 7.39 -25.54
N GLY A 147 8.41 8.15 -26.64
CA GLY A 147 7.63 7.84 -27.84
C GLY A 147 6.31 8.61 -27.97
N GLN A 148 5.99 9.49 -27.02
CA GLN A 148 4.82 10.36 -27.08
C GLN A 148 5.14 11.62 -27.91
N SER A 149 4.22 12.05 -28.77
CA SER A 149 4.38 13.25 -29.59
C SER A 149 3.04 13.91 -29.92
N PHE A 150 3.12 15.08 -30.55
CA PHE A 150 1.96 15.80 -31.10
C PHE A 150 1.74 15.51 -32.59
N ASP A 151 2.50 14.57 -33.17
CA ASP A 151 2.44 14.25 -34.59
C ASP A 151 1.30 13.27 -34.89
N GLU A 152 0.44 13.58 -35.86
CA GLU A 152 -0.69 12.71 -36.24
C GLU A 152 -0.23 11.35 -36.82
N GLN A 153 0.95 11.34 -37.45
CA GLN A 153 1.59 10.14 -37.96
C GLN A 153 2.79 9.79 -37.07
N ALA A 154 2.86 8.51 -36.67
CA ALA A 154 3.98 7.99 -35.91
C ALA A 154 4.64 6.84 -36.66
N TYR A 155 5.96 6.75 -36.53
CA TYR A 155 6.79 5.69 -37.09
C TYR A 155 7.59 5.02 -35.97
N GLY A 156 7.84 3.71 -36.11
CA GLY A 156 8.59 2.95 -35.12
C GLY A 156 7.87 2.86 -33.77
N ASP A 157 8.57 3.22 -32.69
CA ASP A 157 8.08 3.12 -31.31
C ASP A 157 7.29 4.34 -30.82
N TYR A 158 7.00 5.30 -31.70
CA TYR A 158 6.20 6.48 -31.38
C TYR A 158 4.69 6.20 -31.43
N PHE A 159 3.93 6.97 -30.66
CA PHE A 159 2.47 6.94 -30.62
C PHE A 159 1.88 8.08 -31.44
N PRO A 160 0.94 7.80 -32.37
CA PRO A 160 0.29 8.85 -33.14
C PRO A 160 -0.61 9.70 -32.24
N TYR A 161 -0.60 11.00 -32.45
CA TYR A 161 -1.39 11.94 -31.67
C TYR A 161 -2.89 11.67 -31.79
N CYS A 162 -3.55 11.52 -30.65
CA CYS A 162 -5.00 11.46 -30.49
C CYS A 162 -5.49 12.23 -29.25
N GLY A 163 -4.67 13.16 -28.76
CA GLY A 163 -4.94 13.94 -27.55
C GLY A 163 -4.79 13.16 -26.25
N MET A 164 -4.08 12.02 -26.24
CA MET A 164 -3.78 11.20 -25.06
C MET A 164 -2.30 11.25 -24.72
N PHE A 165 -1.98 11.48 -23.45
CA PHE A 165 -0.62 11.37 -22.89
C PHE A 165 -0.63 10.47 -21.68
N TRP A 166 0.43 9.69 -21.51
CA TRP A 166 0.57 8.61 -20.55
C TRP A 166 1.78 8.83 -19.64
N PHE A 167 1.56 8.64 -18.35
CA PHE A 167 2.56 8.70 -17.30
C PHE A 167 2.41 7.48 -16.39
N ARG A 168 3.50 7.08 -15.74
CA ARG A 168 3.47 6.05 -14.70
C ARG A 168 3.78 6.67 -13.35
N LEU A 169 2.97 6.37 -12.35
CA LEU A 169 3.17 6.82 -10.98
C LEU A 169 3.18 5.61 -10.07
N TRP A 170 4.06 5.57 -9.10
CA TRP A 170 4.04 4.57 -8.05
C TRP A 170 3.03 5.00 -6.98
N ARG A 171 2.11 4.12 -6.61
CA ARG A 171 1.11 4.39 -5.57
C ARG A 171 0.93 3.15 -4.71
N PHE A 172 1.20 3.30 -3.42
CA PHE A 172 0.91 2.29 -2.40
C PHE A 172 1.44 0.90 -2.77
N GLY A 173 2.69 0.82 -3.21
CA GLY A 173 3.34 -0.45 -3.51
C GLY A 173 3.29 -0.89 -4.97
N ASP A 174 2.54 -0.19 -5.82
CA ASP A 174 2.27 -0.62 -7.19
C ASP A 174 2.49 0.52 -8.20
N TRP A 175 2.96 0.18 -9.40
CA TRP A 175 3.00 1.13 -10.52
C TRP A 175 1.63 1.20 -11.21
N ILE A 176 1.13 2.43 -11.33
CA ILE A 176 -0.12 2.74 -12.02
C ILE A 176 0.13 3.62 -13.23
N ASP A 177 -0.59 3.35 -14.31
CA ASP A 177 -0.59 4.15 -15.51
C ASP A 177 -1.74 5.14 -15.49
N VAL A 178 -1.41 6.38 -15.80
CA VAL A 178 -2.33 7.51 -15.81
C VAL A 178 -2.32 8.11 -17.19
N VAL A 179 -3.50 8.14 -17.82
CA VAL A 179 -3.68 8.79 -19.11
C VAL A 179 -4.46 10.07 -18.92
N VAL A 180 -3.96 11.18 -19.45
CA VAL A 180 -4.62 12.49 -19.45
C VAL A 180 -4.85 12.97 -20.87
N ASP A 181 -5.89 13.79 -21.06
CA ASP A 181 -5.94 14.62 -22.25
C ASP A 181 -4.98 15.82 -22.17
N ASP A 182 -4.73 16.50 -23.28
CA ASP A 182 -3.80 17.62 -23.36
C ASP A 182 -4.43 19.00 -23.16
N ARG A 183 -5.68 19.11 -22.69
CA ARG A 183 -6.26 20.42 -22.34
C ARG A 183 -5.61 20.93 -21.06
N LEU A 184 -4.94 22.08 -21.10
CA LEU A 184 -4.21 22.65 -19.96
C LEU A 184 -4.84 23.97 -19.50
N PRO A 185 -4.93 24.21 -18.18
CA PRO A 185 -5.40 25.47 -17.62
C PRO A 185 -4.53 26.66 -18.06
N SER A 186 -5.17 27.61 -18.70
CA SER A 186 -4.54 28.78 -19.31
C SER A 186 -5.27 30.06 -18.94
N ARG A 187 -4.53 31.18 -18.94
CA ARG A 187 -5.06 32.53 -18.79
C ARG A 187 -4.38 33.43 -19.81
N ASN A 188 -5.17 34.18 -20.57
CA ASN A 188 -4.65 35.00 -21.67
C ASN A 188 -3.73 34.20 -22.63
N ARG A 189 -4.10 32.96 -22.96
CA ARG A 189 -3.31 32.01 -23.77
C ARG A 189 -1.89 31.70 -23.23
N HIS A 190 -1.67 31.81 -21.93
CA HIS A 190 -0.46 31.34 -21.26
C HIS A 190 -0.83 30.29 -20.22
N LEU A 191 0.01 29.26 -20.06
CA LEU A 191 -0.16 28.26 -19.01
C LEU A 191 -0.05 28.91 -17.63
N VAL A 192 -0.91 28.49 -16.70
CA VAL A 192 -0.99 29.08 -15.35
C VAL A 192 -0.24 28.27 -14.30
N PHE A 193 -0.11 26.96 -14.51
CA PHE A 193 0.53 26.03 -13.57
C PHE A 193 1.93 25.63 -14.08
N MET A 194 2.44 24.44 -13.76
CA MET A 194 3.77 24.01 -14.17
C MET A 194 3.94 24.09 -15.69
N HIS A 195 5.05 24.66 -16.14
CA HIS A 195 5.35 24.81 -17.57
C HIS A 195 6.86 24.90 -17.87
N SER A 196 7.22 24.70 -19.13
CA SER A 196 8.60 24.87 -19.61
C SER A 196 8.92 26.33 -19.93
N SER A 197 10.21 26.66 -19.86
CA SER A 197 10.74 27.91 -20.41
C SER A 197 10.59 27.97 -21.93
N ASP A 198 10.67 26.82 -22.62
CA ASP A 198 10.32 26.72 -24.03
C ASP A 198 8.80 26.57 -24.16
N ARG A 199 8.15 27.59 -24.74
CA ARG A 199 6.70 27.61 -24.97
C ARG A 199 6.19 26.53 -25.92
N ARG A 200 7.09 25.77 -26.55
CA ARG A 200 6.76 24.63 -27.41
C ARG A 200 6.72 23.32 -26.65
N GLU A 201 7.17 23.24 -25.40
CA GLU A 201 7.33 21.99 -24.66
C GLU A 201 6.29 21.82 -23.55
N PHE A 202 5.71 20.62 -23.44
CA PHE A 202 4.51 20.39 -22.62
C PHE A 202 4.55 19.18 -21.68
N TRP A 203 5.62 18.37 -21.66
CA TRP A 203 5.65 17.16 -20.82
C TRP A 203 5.45 17.45 -19.33
N SER A 204 6.01 18.55 -18.82
CA SER A 204 5.97 18.90 -17.39
C SER A 204 4.57 19.32 -16.96
N ALA A 205 3.92 20.18 -17.74
CA ALA A 205 2.52 20.57 -17.54
C ALA A 205 1.57 19.36 -17.58
N LEU A 206 1.83 18.40 -18.48
CA LEU A 206 1.02 17.19 -18.59
C LEU A 206 1.29 16.19 -17.46
N LEU A 207 2.52 16.11 -16.95
CA LEU A 207 2.87 15.32 -15.77
C LEU A 207 2.18 15.86 -14.53
N GLU A 208 2.24 17.19 -14.31
CA GLU A 208 1.52 17.87 -13.23
C GLU A 208 0.01 17.56 -13.32
N LYS A 209 -0.57 17.62 -14.53
CA LYS A 209 -1.97 17.24 -14.76
C LYS A 209 -2.26 15.79 -14.41
N ALA A 210 -1.39 14.85 -14.78
CA ALA A 210 -1.55 13.43 -14.46
C ALA A 210 -1.51 13.20 -12.94
N TYR A 211 -0.64 13.90 -12.24
CA TYR A 211 -0.56 13.86 -10.79
C TYR A 211 -1.81 14.49 -10.14
N ALA A 212 -2.26 15.65 -10.61
CA ALA A 212 -3.50 16.30 -10.20
C ALA A 212 -4.72 15.40 -10.40
N LYS A 213 -4.76 14.62 -11.49
CA LYS A 213 -5.81 13.63 -11.75
C LYS A 213 -5.82 12.57 -10.65
N VAL A 214 -4.68 11.96 -10.31
CA VAL A 214 -4.61 10.91 -9.28
C VAL A 214 -5.03 11.45 -7.90
N ILE A 215 -4.63 12.68 -7.56
CA ILE A 215 -5.02 13.32 -6.30
C ILE A 215 -6.50 13.73 -6.29
N GLY A 216 -7.02 14.22 -7.43
CA GLY A 216 -8.43 14.51 -7.66
C GLY A 216 -8.71 15.90 -8.26
N SER A 217 -7.84 16.89 -8.05
CA SER A 217 -7.87 18.21 -8.70
C SER A 217 -6.56 18.97 -8.43
N TYR A 218 -6.28 20.01 -9.21
CA TYR A 218 -5.10 20.87 -9.00
C TYR A 218 -5.06 21.51 -7.60
N GLY A 219 -6.20 21.98 -7.09
CA GLY A 219 -6.31 22.65 -5.80
C GLY A 219 -5.97 21.74 -4.60
N LEU A 220 -6.07 20.42 -4.77
CA LEU A 220 -5.68 19.44 -3.75
C LEU A 220 -4.18 19.15 -3.72
N MET A 221 -3.39 19.68 -4.66
CA MET A 221 -1.92 19.52 -4.67
C MET A 221 -1.20 20.52 -3.76
N ARG A 222 -1.92 21.44 -3.11
CA ARG A 222 -1.35 22.42 -2.19
C ARG A 222 -0.89 21.75 -0.90
N GLY A 223 0.34 22.04 -0.48
CA GLY A 223 0.86 21.66 0.83
C GLY A 223 1.25 20.19 0.98
N GLY A 224 1.72 19.55 -0.10
CA GLY A 224 2.37 18.24 -0.01
C GLY A 224 3.85 18.33 0.37
N CYS A 225 4.52 17.18 0.46
CA CYS A 225 5.94 17.07 0.83
C CYS A 225 6.76 16.46 -0.31
N THR A 226 7.98 16.98 -0.55
CA THR A 226 8.87 16.51 -1.63
C THR A 226 9.17 15.02 -1.52
N ALA A 227 9.34 14.52 -0.30
CA ALA A 227 9.43 13.10 0.00
C ALA A 227 8.29 12.28 -0.62
N GLU A 228 7.03 12.72 -0.48
CA GLU A 228 5.88 12.00 -1.05
C GLU A 228 5.93 11.92 -2.58
N ALA A 229 6.34 13.00 -3.24
CA ALA A 229 6.50 13.01 -4.70
C ALA A 229 7.67 12.13 -5.15
N MET A 230 8.80 12.15 -4.43
CA MET A 230 9.93 11.26 -4.74
C MET A 230 9.51 9.79 -4.68
N GLU A 231 8.72 9.39 -3.68
CA GLU A 231 8.18 8.03 -3.61
C GLU A 231 7.27 7.72 -4.78
N ASP A 232 6.36 8.64 -5.11
CA ASP A 232 5.40 8.44 -6.20
C ASP A 232 6.08 8.39 -7.58
N PHE A 233 7.29 8.94 -7.72
CA PHE A 233 8.07 8.90 -8.95
C PHE A 233 9.13 7.80 -9.00
N THR A 234 9.47 7.16 -7.88
CA THR A 234 10.58 6.20 -7.85
C THR A 234 10.23 4.84 -7.25
N GLY A 235 9.15 4.75 -6.48
CA GLY A 235 8.85 3.62 -5.60
C GLY A 235 9.80 3.48 -4.40
N GLY A 236 10.76 4.39 -4.24
CA GLY A 236 11.74 4.38 -3.15
C GLY A 236 11.12 4.66 -1.78
N LEU A 237 11.91 4.43 -0.73
CA LEU A 237 11.58 4.78 0.65
C LEU A 237 12.23 6.10 1.01
N THR A 238 11.46 7.06 1.52
CA THR A 238 12.00 8.37 1.90
C THR A 238 12.30 8.52 3.39
N GLU A 239 13.42 9.16 3.70
CA GLU A 239 13.84 9.51 5.07
C GLU A 239 14.09 11.02 5.12
N ILE A 240 13.51 11.70 6.11
CA ILE A 240 13.70 13.14 6.33
C ILE A 240 14.56 13.36 7.56
N VAL A 241 15.56 14.22 7.44
CA VAL A 241 16.51 14.58 8.51
C VAL A 241 16.51 16.10 8.71
N ASP A 242 16.24 16.52 9.95
CA ASP A 242 16.41 17.92 10.36
C ASP A 242 17.91 18.26 10.46
N LEU A 243 18.29 19.40 9.89
CA LEU A 243 19.64 19.95 9.92
C LEU A 243 19.77 21.06 11.00
N GLY A 244 20.89 21.78 11.02
CA GLY A 244 21.22 22.75 12.06
C GLY A 244 21.57 22.09 13.39
N ASP A 245 21.05 22.62 14.49
CA ASP A 245 21.32 22.13 15.84
C ASP A 245 20.85 20.68 16.09
N LYS A 246 19.96 20.17 15.24
CA LYS A 246 19.43 18.80 15.31
C LYS A 246 20.18 17.80 14.42
N THR A 247 21.21 18.24 13.71
CA THR A 247 21.95 17.40 12.75
C THR A 247 22.51 16.14 13.44
N PRO A 248 22.18 14.92 12.97
CA PRO A 248 22.73 13.70 13.55
C PRO A 248 24.27 13.64 13.43
N PRO A 249 25.01 13.22 14.48
CA PRO A 249 26.48 13.24 14.48
C PRO A 249 27.15 12.43 13.36
N ARG A 250 26.46 11.43 12.80
CA ARG A 250 26.98 10.54 11.73
C ARG A 250 26.35 10.81 10.37
N LEU A 251 25.66 11.95 10.21
CA LEU A 251 24.89 12.23 9.00
C LEU A 251 25.75 12.22 7.73
N PHE A 252 26.93 12.86 7.75
CA PHE A 252 27.81 12.87 6.58
C PHE A 252 28.17 11.46 6.10
N ARG A 253 28.51 10.56 7.03
CA ARG A 253 28.79 9.16 6.72
C ARG A 253 27.55 8.44 6.14
N ASN A 254 26.37 8.73 6.67
CA ASN A 254 25.12 8.20 6.12
C ASN A 254 24.89 8.72 4.68
N MET A 255 25.19 10.00 4.42
CA MET A 255 25.10 10.58 3.08
C MET A 255 26.03 9.90 2.09
N VAL A 256 27.30 9.70 2.44
CA VAL A 256 28.28 8.98 1.61
C VAL A 256 27.79 7.56 1.30
N ARG A 257 27.25 6.85 2.29
CA ARG A 257 26.72 5.49 2.11
C ARG A 257 25.48 5.44 1.22
N SER A 258 24.54 6.36 1.44
CA SER A 258 23.32 6.46 0.65
C SER A 258 23.66 6.78 -0.82
N HIS A 259 24.60 7.70 -1.06
CA HIS A 259 25.09 8.04 -2.40
C HIS A 259 25.77 6.84 -3.09
N ALA A 260 26.65 6.13 -2.37
CA ALA A 260 27.29 4.92 -2.89
C ALA A 260 26.30 3.80 -3.25
N ARG A 261 25.08 3.84 -2.66
CA ARG A 261 23.96 2.93 -2.93
C ARG A 261 22.92 3.49 -3.91
N SER A 262 23.27 4.54 -4.65
CA SER A 262 22.39 5.20 -5.62
C SER A 262 21.08 5.73 -5.01
N SER A 263 21.07 6.07 -3.72
CA SER A 263 19.94 6.79 -3.14
C SER A 263 19.96 8.23 -3.65
N LEU A 264 18.78 8.76 -3.98
CA LEU A 264 18.65 10.18 -4.31
C LEU A 264 18.66 11.00 -3.01
N MET A 265 19.13 12.22 -3.10
CA MET A 265 19.16 13.14 -1.97
C MET A 265 18.75 14.54 -2.43
N ALA A 266 17.84 15.16 -1.69
CA ALA A 266 17.45 16.55 -1.87
C ALA A 266 17.44 17.27 -0.52
N CYS A 267 17.54 18.59 -0.55
CA CYS A 267 17.55 19.39 0.66
C CYS A 267 16.86 20.73 0.42
N SER A 268 16.41 21.35 1.50
CA SER A 268 15.70 22.62 1.42
C SER A 268 16.04 23.52 2.60
N ILE A 269 15.74 24.80 2.41
CA ILE A 269 15.85 25.83 3.45
C ILE A 269 14.42 26.27 3.76
N ASP A 270 13.98 26.09 5.00
CA ASP A 270 12.63 26.42 5.43
C ASP A 270 12.42 27.95 5.42
N SER A 271 11.29 28.40 4.85
CA SER A 271 10.90 29.81 4.82
C SER A 271 9.39 29.94 4.60
N GLU A 272 8.80 31.02 5.11
CA GLU A 272 7.40 31.38 4.83
C GLU A 272 7.23 31.91 3.39
N VAL A 273 8.31 32.44 2.81
CA VAL A 273 8.34 32.93 1.44
C VAL A 273 8.89 31.83 0.55
N ILE A 274 8.04 31.34 -0.35
CA ILE A 274 8.43 30.41 -1.43
C ILE A 274 9.39 31.16 -2.36
N GLU A 275 10.53 30.55 -2.69
CA GLU A 275 11.53 31.11 -3.61
C GLU A 275 12.17 32.45 -3.15
N GLY A 276 12.25 32.68 -1.83
CA GLY A 276 12.79 33.92 -1.26
C GLY A 276 14.32 34.00 -1.28
N ASP A 277 14.87 35.21 -1.36
CA ASP A 277 16.32 35.45 -1.25
C ASP A 277 16.88 35.05 0.12
N GLY A 278 17.85 34.15 0.11
CA GLY A 278 18.55 33.66 1.30
C GLY A 278 19.99 34.19 1.41
N PRO A 279 20.69 33.82 2.49
CA PRO A 279 22.06 34.24 2.71
C PRO A 279 23.01 33.62 1.69
N MET A 280 24.07 34.35 1.33
CA MET A 280 25.18 33.86 0.50
C MET A 280 24.74 33.30 -0.87
N GLY A 281 23.66 33.84 -1.44
CA GLY A 281 23.14 33.44 -2.76
C GLY A 281 22.23 32.21 -2.76
N LEU A 282 21.99 31.60 -1.59
CA LEU A 282 21.01 30.53 -1.45
C LEU A 282 19.58 31.07 -1.52
N ILE A 283 18.64 30.19 -1.85
CA ILE A 283 17.22 30.46 -2.00
C ILE A 283 16.47 29.69 -0.91
N THR A 284 15.59 30.39 -0.23
CA THR A 284 14.74 29.84 0.82
C THR A 284 13.37 29.45 0.29
N GLY A 285 12.70 28.50 0.95
CA GLY A 285 11.42 27.96 0.46
C GLY A 285 11.58 27.25 -0.89
N HIS A 286 12.76 26.65 -1.12
CA HIS A 286 13.16 26.02 -2.39
C HIS A 286 13.95 24.74 -2.14
N ALA A 287 13.93 23.82 -3.10
CA ALA A 287 14.61 22.54 -3.01
C ALA A 287 15.85 22.47 -3.92
N TYR A 288 16.90 21.85 -3.39
CA TYR A 288 18.16 21.60 -4.05
C TYR A 288 18.40 20.10 -4.12
N SER A 289 19.14 19.64 -5.12
CA SER A 289 19.58 18.24 -5.20
C SER A 289 21.00 18.12 -4.65
N VAL A 290 21.28 17.05 -3.90
CA VAL A 290 22.65 16.67 -3.53
C VAL A 290 23.17 15.71 -4.59
N THR A 291 24.13 16.17 -5.40
CA THR A 291 24.64 15.39 -6.54
C THR A 291 25.88 14.59 -6.19
N ASP A 292 26.64 15.01 -5.18
CA ASP A 292 27.83 14.29 -4.72
C ASP A 292 28.15 14.55 -3.25
N VAL A 293 28.79 13.57 -2.61
CA VAL A 293 29.21 13.65 -1.21
C VAL A 293 30.54 12.93 -1.08
N CYS A 294 31.59 13.68 -0.72
CA CYS A 294 32.92 13.09 -0.65
C CYS A 294 33.81 13.73 0.42
N VAL A 295 34.81 12.98 0.86
CA VAL A 295 35.92 13.53 1.64
C VAL A 295 36.97 14.01 0.65
N MET A 296 37.24 15.32 0.63
CA MET A 296 38.28 15.94 -0.17
C MET A 296 39.60 15.99 0.61
N LYS A 297 40.70 15.58 -0.02
CA LYS A 297 42.04 15.68 0.55
C LYS A 297 42.60 17.08 0.33
N THR A 298 42.85 17.80 1.41
CA THR A 298 43.48 19.12 1.37
C THR A 298 44.85 19.08 2.04
N ASN A 299 45.68 20.10 1.79
CA ASN A 299 46.98 20.25 2.46
C ASN A 299 46.85 20.45 3.99
N ARG A 300 45.65 20.78 4.49
CA ARG A 300 45.35 21.02 5.90
C ARG A 300 44.66 19.82 6.57
N GLY A 301 44.46 18.73 5.84
CA GLY A 301 43.73 17.54 6.30
C GLY A 301 42.51 17.21 5.43
N PRO A 302 41.82 16.11 5.72
CA PRO A 302 40.57 15.74 5.05
C PRO A 302 39.46 16.76 5.36
N LEU A 303 38.65 17.06 4.36
CA LEU A 303 37.49 17.95 4.49
C LEU A 303 36.24 17.26 3.94
N GLU A 304 35.16 17.30 4.71
CA GLU A 304 33.87 16.73 4.33
C GLU A 304 33.11 17.71 3.42
N MET A 305 32.78 17.27 2.21
CA MET A 305 32.24 18.11 1.15
C MET A 305 30.92 17.56 0.61
N VAL A 306 30.01 18.48 0.30
CA VAL A 306 28.72 18.21 -0.33
C VAL A 306 28.64 19.03 -1.61
N ARG A 307 28.30 18.39 -2.72
CA ARG A 307 27.96 19.06 -3.97
C ARG A 307 26.44 19.16 -4.09
N LEU A 308 25.98 20.38 -4.30
CA LEU A 308 24.58 20.72 -4.42
C LEU A 308 24.30 21.25 -5.81
N ARG A 309 23.04 21.17 -6.22
CA ARG A 309 22.56 21.74 -7.47
C ARG A 309 21.28 22.52 -7.25
N ASN A 310 21.27 23.77 -7.67
CA ASN A 310 20.06 24.58 -7.80
C ASN A 310 19.33 24.18 -9.09
N PRO A 311 18.07 23.71 -9.06
CA PRO A 311 17.33 23.35 -10.27
C PRO A 311 17.04 24.52 -11.22
N TRP A 312 17.06 25.79 -10.77
CA TRP A 312 16.91 26.93 -11.69
C TRP A 312 18.17 27.29 -12.46
N GLY A 313 19.31 26.69 -12.11
CA GLY A 313 20.57 26.98 -12.77
C GLY A 313 21.09 28.39 -12.50
N ASN A 314 21.48 29.07 -13.57
CA ASN A 314 22.58 30.04 -13.64
C ASN A 314 22.30 31.40 -13.00
N GLU A 315 21.18 31.57 -12.29
CA GLU A 315 20.78 32.89 -11.76
C GLU A 315 21.28 33.14 -10.34
N LYS A 316 21.38 32.09 -9.50
CA LYS A 316 21.77 32.22 -8.07
C LYS A 316 22.46 30.94 -7.56
N GLU A 317 23.75 31.08 -7.25
CA GLU A 317 24.61 30.03 -6.68
C GLU A 317 25.22 30.47 -5.34
N TRP A 318 25.83 29.52 -4.63
CA TRP A 318 26.54 29.79 -3.38
C TRP A 318 27.74 30.72 -3.60
N TYR A 319 27.83 31.80 -2.82
CA TYR A 319 28.95 32.77 -2.86
C TYR A 319 29.94 32.64 -1.70
N GLY A 320 29.77 31.62 -0.84
CA GLY A 320 30.66 31.40 0.30
C GLY A 320 31.93 30.61 -0.03
N PRO A 321 32.61 30.09 1.01
CA PRO A 321 33.77 29.22 0.83
C PRO A 321 33.46 28.03 -0.06
N TRP A 322 34.39 27.68 -0.96
CA TRP A 322 34.24 26.62 -1.97
C TRP A 322 33.19 26.86 -3.06
N SER A 323 32.64 28.07 -3.16
CA SER A 323 31.94 28.53 -4.37
C SER A 323 32.81 28.44 -5.62
N ASP A 324 32.20 28.51 -6.79
CA ASP A 324 32.91 28.38 -8.07
C ASP A 324 34.02 29.43 -8.27
N GLN A 325 33.85 30.62 -7.68
CA GLN A 325 34.83 31.70 -7.74
C GLN A 325 35.78 31.72 -6.52
N SER A 326 35.67 30.75 -5.61
CA SER A 326 36.40 30.68 -4.35
C SER A 326 37.91 30.50 -4.58
N SER A 327 38.71 31.25 -3.81
CA SER A 327 40.17 31.16 -3.85
C SER A 327 40.71 29.85 -3.28
N GLU A 328 39.90 29.18 -2.46
CA GLU A 328 40.21 27.97 -1.71
C GLU A 328 40.56 26.81 -2.64
N TRP A 329 39.95 26.77 -3.84
CA TRP A 329 40.27 25.80 -4.89
C TRP A 329 41.75 25.83 -5.29
N LYS A 330 42.43 26.99 -5.22
CA LYS A 330 43.86 27.13 -5.55
C LYS A 330 44.76 26.24 -4.69
N SER A 331 44.30 25.85 -3.50
CA SER A 331 45.04 25.00 -2.57
C SER A 331 44.92 23.49 -2.85
N ILE A 332 44.04 23.09 -3.77
CA ILE A 332 43.75 21.68 -4.10
C ILE A 332 44.59 21.22 -5.29
N SER A 333 45.18 20.02 -5.16
CA SER A 333 46.00 19.41 -6.21
C SER A 333 45.19 19.13 -7.49
N PRO A 334 45.80 19.21 -8.69
CA PRO A 334 45.10 18.90 -9.95
C PRO A 334 44.50 17.49 -9.99
N GLN A 335 45.18 16.50 -9.40
CA GLN A 335 44.69 15.12 -9.32
C GLN A 335 43.39 15.03 -8.50
N GLU A 336 43.31 15.76 -7.38
CA GLU A 336 42.14 15.76 -6.53
C GLU A 336 40.97 16.49 -7.19
N ARG A 337 41.22 17.58 -7.91
CA ARG A 337 40.19 18.28 -8.70
C ARG A 337 39.58 17.38 -9.77
N GLN A 338 40.43 16.60 -10.46
CA GLN A 338 39.97 15.62 -11.44
C GLN A 338 39.17 14.49 -10.77
N ARG A 339 39.61 14.02 -9.59
CA ARG A 339 38.92 12.96 -8.83
C ARG A 339 37.50 13.34 -8.45
N ILE A 340 37.29 14.57 -7.98
CA ILE A 340 35.95 15.06 -7.60
C ILE A 340 35.13 15.56 -8.79
N GLY A 341 35.68 15.48 -10.01
CA GLY A 341 35.01 15.95 -11.23
C GLY A 341 34.69 17.44 -11.16
N LEU A 342 35.61 18.26 -10.61
CA LEU A 342 35.37 19.69 -10.43
C LEU A 342 35.22 20.37 -11.79
N THR A 343 34.03 20.88 -12.05
CA THR A 343 33.68 21.73 -13.18
C THR A 343 33.30 23.11 -12.65
N PHE A 344 33.71 24.16 -13.35
CA PHE A 344 33.29 25.54 -13.08
C PHE A 344 32.38 26.00 -14.21
N GLU A 345 31.35 25.21 -14.46
CA GLU A 345 30.35 25.51 -15.47
C GLU A 345 29.21 26.27 -14.77
N ASN A 346 28.70 27.33 -15.40
CA ASN A 346 27.47 27.95 -14.93
C ASN A 346 26.31 27.00 -15.20
N ASP A 347 26.11 26.04 -14.30
CA ASP A 347 25.08 25.02 -14.40
C ASP A 347 24.28 24.89 -13.09
N GLY A 348 24.47 25.80 -12.14
CA GLY A 348 23.80 25.79 -10.84
C GLY A 348 24.36 24.77 -9.85
N GLU A 349 25.42 24.02 -10.19
CA GLU A 349 26.14 23.19 -9.23
C GLU A 349 27.16 24.00 -8.45
N PHE A 350 27.29 23.69 -7.16
CA PHE A 350 28.33 24.28 -6.32
C PHE A 350 28.72 23.31 -5.22
N TRP A 351 29.94 23.48 -4.71
CA TRP A 351 30.42 22.74 -3.54
C TRP A 351 30.34 23.60 -2.28
N MET A 352 30.12 22.94 -1.15
CA MET A 352 30.30 23.53 0.17
C MET A 352 30.79 22.49 1.17
N THR A 353 31.28 22.96 2.31
CA THR A 353 31.63 22.06 3.41
C THR A 353 30.37 21.45 4.02
N PHE A 354 30.47 20.24 4.57
CA PHE A 354 29.35 19.64 5.30
C PHE A 354 28.93 20.49 6.51
N SER A 355 29.87 21.20 7.14
CA SER A 355 29.57 22.14 8.22
C SER A 355 28.70 23.30 7.76
N ASP A 356 28.97 23.88 6.59
CA ASP A 356 28.14 24.95 6.02
C ASP A 356 26.78 24.38 5.59
N PHE A 357 26.78 23.20 4.96
CA PHE A 357 25.54 22.52 4.59
C PHE A 357 24.59 22.33 5.79
N SER A 358 25.11 21.74 6.88
CA SER A 358 24.36 21.55 8.12
C SER A 358 23.90 22.87 8.75
N ARG A 359 24.66 23.95 8.59
CA ARG A 359 24.34 25.27 9.14
C ARG A 359 23.25 26.01 8.36
N TYR A 360 23.30 25.98 7.02
CA TYR A 360 22.46 26.82 6.17
C TYR A 360 21.19 26.12 5.68
N PHE A 361 21.21 24.79 5.53
CA PHE A 361 20.05 24.02 5.14
C PHE A 361 19.23 23.60 6.36
N SER A 362 17.92 23.46 6.17
CA SER A 362 16.98 23.10 7.24
C SER A 362 16.64 21.62 7.23
N ARG A 363 16.52 21.02 6.05
CA ARG A 363 16.13 19.62 5.89
C ARG A 363 16.93 18.93 4.80
N LEU A 364 17.21 17.65 5.02
CA LEU A 364 17.75 16.72 4.03
C LEU A 364 16.78 15.55 3.90
N GLU A 365 16.45 15.20 2.66
CA GLU A 365 15.57 14.10 2.29
C GLU A 365 16.40 13.06 1.53
N PHE A 366 16.35 11.82 1.98
CA PHE A 366 16.86 10.67 1.24
C PHE A 366 15.71 9.99 0.52
N CYS A 367 15.96 9.46 -0.68
CA CYS A 367 15.09 8.50 -1.34
C CYS A 367 15.89 7.23 -1.64
N HIS A 368 15.67 6.20 -0.84
CA HIS A 368 16.32 4.89 -0.96
C HIS A 368 15.59 4.06 -2.00
N LEU A 369 16.29 3.76 -3.10
CA LEU A 369 15.72 2.98 -4.19
C LEU A 369 15.77 1.49 -3.86
N GLY A 370 14.63 0.81 -4.03
CA GLY A 370 14.51 -0.64 -3.87
C GLY A 370 15.15 -1.43 -5.01
N PRO A 371 15.26 -2.77 -4.87
CA PRO A 371 15.79 -3.66 -5.89
C PRO A 371 15.06 -3.55 -7.24
N GLU A 372 13.78 -3.18 -7.27
CA GLU A 372 13.01 -3.00 -8.53
C GLU A 372 13.64 -1.98 -9.50
N ASN A 373 14.47 -1.06 -9.00
CA ASN A 373 15.18 -0.09 -9.81
C ASN A 373 16.54 -0.66 -10.31
N THR A 374 16.59 -1.95 -10.69
CA THR A 374 17.83 -2.69 -11.04
C THR A 374 18.65 -2.07 -12.17
N ASP A 375 18.00 -1.36 -13.10
CA ASP A 375 18.69 -0.74 -14.23
C ASP A 375 19.32 0.60 -13.87
N PHE A 376 18.82 1.24 -12.81
CA PHE A 376 19.32 2.53 -12.36
C PHE A 376 20.78 2.46 -11.92
N GLY A 377 21.63 3.30 -12.51
CA GLY A 377 23.05 3.42 -12.16
C GLY A 377 23.98 2.43 -12.89
N LYS A 378 23.49 1.69 -13.90
CA LYS A 378 24.32 0.88 -14.80
C LYS A 378 25.07 1.74 -15.84
N SER A 379 24.48 2.86 -16.28
CA SER A 379 25.06 3.78 -17.27
C SER A 379 26.14 4.70 -16.73
N VAL A 380 26.19 4.91 -15.40
CA VAL A 380 27.30 5.61 -14.74
C VAL A 380 28.39 4.58 -14.48
N ALA A 381 29.40 4.53 -15.36
CA ALA A 381 30.53 3.59 -15.37
C ALA A 381 31.48 3.74 -14.17
N ILE A 382 30.98 3.70 -12.94
CA ILE A 382 31.76 3.91 -11.72
C ILE A 382 31.51 2.76 -10.73
N SER A 383 32.46 1.83 -10.81
CA SER A 383 32.80 0.74 -9.87
C SER A 383 31.97 -0.55 -9.88
N ARG A 384 32.69 -1.68 -9.92
CA ARG A 384 32.23 -3.04 -9.58
C ARG A 384 31.83 -3.19 -8.09
N HIS A 385 31.69 -2.09 -7.35
CA HIS A 385 31.55 -2.06 -5.89
C HIS A 385 30.33 -1.26 -5.40
N LYS A 386 29.47 -0.76 -6.29
CA LYS A 386 28.19 -0.15 -5.87
C LYS A 386 27.29 -1.22 -5.24
N ARG A 387 27.13 -1.12 -3.92
CA ARG A 387 26.19 -1.93 -3.13
C ARG A 387 24.79 -1.38 -3.36
N ARG A 388 23.76 -2.21 -3.36
CA ARG A 388 22.36 -1.74 -3.40
C ARG A 388 21.74 -1.94 -2.02
N TRP A 389 20.60 -1.29 -1.78
CA TRP A 389 19.77 -1.66 -0.65
C TRP A 389 19.08 -2.98 -0.95
N GLU A 390 19.07 -3.86 0.04
CA GLU A 390 18.14 -4.98 0.06
C GLU A 390 16.83 -4.49 0.67
N MET A 391 15.70 -4.98 0.16
CA MET A 391 14.38 -4.55 0.60
C MET A 391 13.42 -5.73 0.73
N THR A 392 12.66 -5.72 1.81
CA THR A 392 11.45 -6.54 1.94
C THR A 392 10.22 -5.66 2.07
N LYS A 393 9.10 -6.13 1.51
CA LYS A 393 7.81 -5.45 1.48
C LYS A 393 6.76 -6.41 2.04
N GLU A 394 6.10 -5.99 3.12
CA GLU A 394 5.01 -6.72 3.73
C GLU A 394 3.73 -5.90 3.65
N GLU A 395 2.59 -6.54 3.40
CA GLU A 395 1.29 -5.88 3.40
C GLU A 395 0.46 -6.33 4.60
N GLY A 396 -0.21 -5.40 5.26
CA GLY A 396 -1.06 -5.69 6.40
C GLY A 396 -2.26 -4.76 6.53
N GLU A 397 -3.09 -5.03 7.52
CA GLU A 397 -4.25 -4.21 7.82
C GLU A 397 -4.57 -4.20 9.32
N TRP A 398 -4.97 -3.03 9.80
CA TRP A 398 -5.62 -2.85 11.10
C TRP A 398 -7.12 -2.89 10.86
N VAL A 399 -7.76 -3.95 11.35
CA VAL A 399 -9.20 -4.17 11.30
C VAL A 399 -9.77 -3.92 12.67
N ARG A 400 -10.85 -3.13 12.73
CA ARG A 400 -11.49 -2.75 13.98
C ARG A 400 -11.90 -4.00 14.76
N TYR A 401 -11.62 -3.99 16.06
CA TYR A 401 -11.85 -5.11 16.95
C TYR A 401 -11.10 -6.40 16.59
N ALA A 402 -10.22 -6.46 15.58
CA ALA A 402 -9.52 -7.70 15.23
C ALA A 402 -8.01 -7.55 15.34
N THR A 403 -7.41 -6.62 14.58
CA THR A 403 -5.96 -6.38 14.53
C THR A 403 -5.58 -4.93 14.86
N ALA A 404 -6.56 -4.03 15.02
CA ALA A 404 -6.34 -2.63 15.37
C ALA A 404 -6.07 -2.44 16.88
N GLY A 405 -4.88 -2.87 17.33
CA GLY A 405 -4.52 -2.92 18.75
C GLY A 405 -4.10 -1.59 19.38
N GLY A 406 -3.80 -0.57 18.57
CA GLY A 406 -3.25 0.71 19.05
C GLY A 406 -1.80 0.59 19.52
N CYS A 407 -1.20 1.70 19.97
CA CYS A 407 0.21 1.76 20.35
C CYS A 407 0.50 1.16 21.75
N ARG A 408 1.77 1.18 22.17
CA ARG A 408 2.24 0.55 23.43
C ARG A 408 1.59 1.09 24.71
N ASN A 409 0.93 2.25 24.64
CA ASN A 409 0.13 2.82 25.73
C ASN A 409 -1.08 1.93 26.07
N PHE A 410 -1.58 1.16 25.10
CA PHE A 410 -2.73 0.27 25.22
C PHE A 410 -2.28 -1.17 25.45
N GLN A 411 -1.83 -1.46 26.68
CA GLN A 411 -1.18 -2.74 27.01
C GLN A 411 -2.07 -3.97 26.83
N ASP A 412 -3.39 -3.78 26.92
CA ASP A 412 -4.39 -4.83 26.76
C ASP A 412 -4.58 -5.24 25.29
N THR A 413 -4.24 -4.37 24.33
CA THR A 413 -4.56 -4.58 22.91
C THR A 413 -3.34 -4.49 21.99
N PHE A 414 -2.23 -3.90 22.43
CA PHE A 414 -1.03 -3.68 21.61
C PHE A 414 -0.49 -4.96 20.93
N HIS A 415 -0.52 -6.08 21.64
CA HIS A 415 0.00 -7.36 21.17
C HIS A 415 -0.85 -8.01 20.05
N ILE A 416 -2.03 -7.47 19.79
CA ILE A 416 -2.98 -7.93 18.77
C ILE A 416 -2.63 -7.35 17.39
N ASN A 417 -1.84 -6.27 17.34
CA ASN A 417 -1.38 -5.73 16.07
C ASN A 417 -0.59 -6.79 15.28
N PRO A 418 -0.61 -6.72 13.93
CA PRO A 418 0.22 -7.58 13.09
C PRO A 418 1.69 -7.51 13.53
N GLN A 419 2.38 -8.65 13.47
CA GLN A 419 3.76 -8.78 13.97
C GLN A 419 4.65 -9.25 12.83
N PHE A 420 5.74 -8.56 12.54
CA PHE A 420 6.63 -8.90 11.44
C PHE A 420 8.01 -9.25 11.96
N ARG A 421 8.48 -10.47 11.67
CA ARG A 421 9.84 -10.86 12.01
C ARG A 421 10.80 -10.20 11.04
N VAL A 422 11.96 -9.79 11.54
CA VAL A 422 13.08 -9.32 10.73
C VAL A 422 14.39 -9.81 11.33
N GLU A 423 15.35 -10.16 10.47
CA GLU A 423 16.68 -10.57 10.88
C GLU A 423 17.75 -9.58 10.39
N VAL A 424 18.59 -9.14 11.32
CA VAL A 424 19.84 -8.43 11.02
C VAL A 424 20.94 -9.48 11.04
N THR A 425 21.37 -9.91 9.86
CA THR A 425 22.28 -11.04 9.67
C THR A 425 23.72 -10.68 10.03
N ASP A 426 24.22 -9.58 9.46
CA ASP A 426 25.59 -9.13 9.63
C ASP A 426 25.66 -7.63 9.98
N PRO A 427 26.73 -7.18 10.66
CA PRO A 427 27.07 -5.77 10.76
C PRO A 427 27.35 -5.13 9.39
N ASP A 428 27.20 -3.81 9.32
CA ASP A 428 27.56 -3.05 8.12
C ASP A 428 29.09 -3.14 7.88
N GLU A 429 29.55 -3.63 6.72
CA GLU A 429 30.99 -3.88 6.43
C GLU A 429 31.92 -2.64 6.57
N SER A 430 31.34 -1.44 6.65
CA SER A 430 32.08 -0.17 6.69
C SER A 430 32.02 0.51 8.06
N ASP A 431 31.65 -0.23 9.10
CA ASP A 431 31.52 0.26 10.47
C ASP A 431 32.40 -0.47 11.47
N ASP A 432 32.97 0.29 12.40
CA ASP A 432 33.76 -0.23 13.52
C ASP A 432 32.89 -0.53 14.76
N ASP A 433 31.56 -0.34 14.68
CA ASP A 433 30.65 -0.49 15.82
C ASP A 433 29.90 -1.84 15.87
N ASN A 434 30.14 -2.73 14.90
CA ASN A 434 29.51 -4.05 14.79
C ASN A 434 27.97 -4.03 14.77
N LEU A 435 27.35 -2.93 14.32
CA LEU A 435 25.89 -2.83 14.16
C LEU A 435 25.48 -2.91 12.68
N GLY A 436 24.29 -3.44 12.43
CA GLY A 436 23.62 -3.41 11.12
C GLY A 436 22.63 -2.27 11.02
N THR A 437 22.53 -1.66 9.83
CA THR A 437 21.54 -0.61 9.53
C THR A 437 20.23 -1.21 9.04
N LEU A 438 19.12 -0.81 9.68
CA LEU A 438 17.75 -1.14 9.31
C LEU A 438 16.93 0.14 9.15
N ILE A 439 16.41 0.40 7.95
CA ILE A 439 15.51 1.53 7.69
C ILE A 439 14.09 0.98 7.51
N VAL A 440 13.17 1.43 8.35
CA VAL A 440 11.80 0.91 8.39
C VAL A 440 10.83 2.01 8.01
N GLY A 441 10.12 1.81 6.91
CA GLY A 441 9.01 2.63 6.43
C GLY A 441 7.67 1.95 6.68
N LEU A 442 6.74 2.63 7.35
CA LEU A 442 5.37 2.17 7.55
C LEU A 442 4.40 3.13 6.84
N MET A 443 3.86 2.69 5.70
CA MET A 443 2.98 3.47 4.84
C MET A 443 1.53 3.03 5.01
N GLN A 444 0.61 3.96 5.22
CA GLN A 444 -0.82 3.66 5.20
C GLN A 444 -1.42 3.83 3.79
N LYS A 445 -2.15 2.82 3.31
CA LYS A 445 -2.86 2.88 2.03
C LYS A 445 -4.14 3.70 2.21
N SER A 446 -4.26 4.81 1.50
CA SER A 446 -5.52 5.56 1.44
C SER A 446 -6.46 4.90 0.43
N ARG A 447 -7.59 4.36 0.90
CA ARG A 447 -8.50 3.54 0.08
C ARG A 447 -9.60 4.31 -0.67
N ARG A 448 -9.76 5.64 -0.51
CA ARG A 448 -10.91 6.37 -1.09
C ARG A 448 -10.56 7.80 -1.54
N LYS A 449 -11.14 8.20 -2.67
CA LYS A 449 -10.93 9.47 -3.42
C LYS A 449 -11.30 10.77 -2.70
N VAL A 450 -11.70 10.76 -1.44
CA VAL A 450 -12.12 11.99 -0.74
C VAL A 450 -11.76 11.87 0.75
N THR A 451 -10.84 12.74 1.18
CA THR A 451 -10.64 13.22 2.57
C THR A 451 -10.91 12.21 3.70
N MET A 452 -10.25 11.06 3.71
CA MET A 452 -10.01 10.39 4.99
C MET A 452 -8.77 11.02 5.62
N GLU A 453 -8.95 11.53 6.84
CA GLU A 453 -7.84 11.91 7.69
C GLU A 453 -6.92 10.69 7.86
N LEU A 454 -5.65 10.87 7.50
CA LEU A 454 -4.62 9.86 7.71
C LEU A 454 -4.57 9.51 9.20
N GLN A 455 -4.47 8.22 9.50
CA GLN A 455 -4.36 7.76 10.87
C GLN A 455 -3.01 8.18 11.42
N THR A 456 -2.96 8.45 12.73
CA THR A 456 -1.66 8.60 13.40
C THR A 456 -1.03 7.23 13.53
N ILE A 457 0.07 6.98 12.82
CA ILE A 457 0.73 5.66 12.71
C ILE A 457 2.16 5.69 13.24
N GLY A 458 2.66 4.52 13.63
CA GLY A 458 4.01 4.31 14.13
C GLY A 458 4.33 2.83 14.29
N TYR A 459 5.55 2.52 14.73
CA TYR A 459 5.95 1.13 14.96
C TYR A 459 6.92 1.03 16.14
N ALA A 460 7.02 -0.18 16.70
CA ALA A 460 8.00 -0.53 17.72
C ALA A 460 8.76 -1.80 17.34
N ILE A 461 10.04 -1.87 17.68
CA ILE A 461 10.94 -2.99 17.38
C ILE A 461 11.38 -3.62 18.69
N TYR A 462 11.26 -4.95 18.80
CA TYR A 462 11.68 -5.73 19.96
C TYR A 462 12.69 -6.80 19.54
N ARG A 463 13.68 -7.08 20.38
CA ARG A 463 14.64 -8.16 20.17
C ARG A 463 14.04 -9.50 20.62
N LEU A 464 14.25 -10.55 19.83
CA LEU A 464 13.81 -11.90 20.16
C LEU A 464 14.94 -12.68 20.85
N SER A 465 14.64 -13.21 22.03
CA SER A 465 15.49 -14.19 22.72
C SER A 465 15.34 -15.58 22.08
N GLU A 466 16.30 -16.48 22.32
CA GLU A 466 16.26 -17.86 21.76
C GLU A 466 14.96 -18.61 22.06
N ARG A 467 14.35 -18.37 23.23
CA ARG A 467 13.07 -18.98 23.63
C ARG A 467 11.89 -18.57 22.75
N ASN A 468 11.96 -17.36 22.18
CA ASN A 468 10.88 -16.78 21.37
C ASN A 468 11.16 -16.89 19.86
N ARG A 469 12.30 -17.50 19.47
CA ARG A 469 12.64 -17.70 18.05
C ARG A 469 11.73 -18.71 17.37
N GLY A 470 11.22 -19.73 18.08
CA GLY A 470 10.34 -20.75 17.49
C GLY A 470 8.85 -20.55 17.75
N SER A 471 8.45 -19.57 18.56
CA SER A 471 7.05 -19.37 18.96
C SER A 471 6.26 -18.64 17.88
N GLY A 472 4.97 -18.99 17.73
CA GLY A 472 3.98 -18.24 16.93
C GLY A 472 3.75 -16.82 17.48
N ILE A 473 2.56 -16.26 17.23
CA ILE A 473 2.21 -14.88 17.61
C ILE A 473 2.58 -14.58 19.08
N LEU A 474 3.33 -13.49 19.31
CA LEU A 474 3.77 -13.09 20.64
C LEU A 474 2.58 -12.51 21.43
N GLY A 475 2.34 -13.04 22.63
CA GLY A 475 1.23 -12.61 23.48
C GLY A 475 1.56 -11.41 24.38
N LYS A 476 0.54 -10.91 25.08
CA LYS A 476 0.62 -9.78 26.03
C LYS A 476 1.79 -9.88 27.02
N ALA A 477 2.04 -11.06 27.58
CA ALA A 477 3.09 -11.29 28.57
C ALA A 477 4.49 -10.92 28.04
N PHE A 478 4.77 -11.17 26.75
CA PHE A 478 6.03 -10.81 26.13
C PHE A 478 6.25 -9.30 26.14
N PHE A 479 5.28 -8.52 25.69
CA PHE A 479 5.39 -7.07 25.59
C PHE A 479 5.36 -6.34 26.94
N LEU A 480 4.83 -6.98 27.98
CA LEU A 480 4.94 -6.50 29.36
C LEU A 480 6.34 -6.74 29.95
N ALA A 481 6.95 -7.87 29.62
CA ALA A 481 8.25 -8.25 30.15
C ALA A 481 9.45 -7.64 29.39
N ASN A 482 9.26 -7.23 28.13
CA ASN A 482 10.33 -6.76 27.26
C ASN A 482 10.12 -5.30 26.87
N GLN A 483 11.22 -4.53 26.83
CA GLN A 483 11.23 -3.17 26.30
C GLN A 483 11.56 -3.17 24.81
N SER A 484 11.03 -2.18 24.08
CA SER A 484 11.39 -1.97 22.68
C SER A 484 12.85 -1.51 22.58
N VAL A 485 13.61 -2.10 21.65
CA VAL A 485 14.99 -1.70 21.36
C VAL A 485 15.06 -0.49 20.44
N ALA A 486 14.03 -0.30 19.61
CA ALA A 486 13.87 0.83 18.71
C ALA A 486 12.38 1.08 18.42
N ARG A 487 12.05 2.24 17.87
CA ARG A 487 10.68 2.63 17.52
C ARG A 487 10.70 3.72 16.45
N SER A 488 9.58 3.97 15.79
CA SER A 488 9.45 5.13 14.92
C SER A 488 9.78 6.42 15.69
N PRO A 489 10.39 7.43 15.05
CA PRO A 489 10.79 8.67 15.71
C PRO A 489 9.63 9.35 16.44
N THR A 490 8.47 9.36 15.78
CA THR A 490 7.20 9.85 16.31
C THR A 490 6.05 8.98 15.80
N PHE A 491 4.89 9.14 16.43
CA PHE A 491 3.60 8.73 15.87
C PHE A 491 3.02 9.95 15.16
N THR A 492 2.71 9.84 13.87
CA THR A 492 2.30 10.98 13.05
C THR A 492 1.23 10.60 12.04
N ASN A 493 0.43 11.58 11.62
CA ASN A 493 -0.64 11.40 10.64
C ASN A 493 -0.17 11.64 9.20
N LEU A 494 1.07 11.26 8.89
CA LEU A 494 1.64 11.29 7.55
C LEU A 494 1.30 10.00 6.78
N ARG A 495 1.44 10.05 5.46
CA ARG A 495 1.22 8.90 4.59
C ARG A 495 2.18 7.75 4.90
N GLU A 496 3.43 8.07 5.21
CA GLU A 496 4.43 7.12 5.67
C GLU A 496 5.24 7.71 6.82
N VAL A 497 5.59 6.85 7.79
CA VAL A 497 6.59 7.15 8.82
C VAL A 497 7.83 6.30 8.60
N CYS A 498 8.99 6.94 8.51
CA CYS A 498 10.27 6.30 8.27
C CYS A 498 11.21 6.49 9.45
N GLY A 499 12.06 5.51 9.73
CA GLY A 499 13.10 5.62 10.74
C GLY A 499 14.28 4.69 10.46
N ARG A 500 15.48 5.25 10.65
CA ARG A 500 16.77 4.54 10.53
C ARG A 500 17.23 4.06 11.89
N HIS A 501 17.52 2.78 12.01
CA HIS A 501 17.92 2.10 13.24
C HIS A 501 19.27 1.41 13.07
N ARG A 502 20.09 1.45 14.12
CA ARG A 502 21.32 0.67 14.22
C ARG A 502 21.13 -0.41 15.27
N LEU A 503 21.14 -1.66 14.84
CA LEU A 503 20.82 -2.80 15.69
C LEU A 503 21.96 -3.81 15.66
N GLU A 504 22.17 -4.51 16.78
CA GLU A 504 23.10 -5.65 16.80
C GLU A 504 22.59 -6.77 15.89
N PRO A 505 23.47 -7.62 15.34
CA PRO A 505 23.04 -8.84 14.67
C PRO A 505 22.12 -9.70 15.55
N GLY A 506 21.04 -10.20 14.95
CA GLY A 506 20.03 -11.00 15.62
C GLY A 506 18.63 -10.87 15.03
N GLN A 507 17.68 -11.52 15.69
CA GLN A 507 16.27 -11.53 15.29
C GLN A 507 15.44 -10.53 16.08
N TYR A 508 14.55 -9.86 15.37
CA TYR A 508 13.68 -8.82 15.88
C TYR A 508 12.24 -9.03 15.41
N VAL A 509 11.31 -8.36 16.08
CA VAL A 509 9.92 -8.24 15.65
C VAL A 509 9.53 -6.77 15.58
N ILE A 510 8.92 -6.38 14.47
CA ILE A 510 8.36 -5.05 14.23
C ILE A 510 6.85 -5.13 14.43
N ILE A 511 6.32 -4.24 15.26
CA ILE A 511 4.89 -4.11 15.55
C ILE A 511 4.40 -2.78 14.99
N PRO A 512 3.87 -2.75 13.75
CA PRO A 512 3.20 -1.58 13.21
C PRO A 512 1.83 -1.38 13.87
N SER A 513 1.52 -0.15 14.28
CA SER A 513 0.23 0.18 14.89
C SER A 513 -0.24 1.58 14.53
N THR A 514 -1.56 1.79 14.61
CA THR A 514 -2.10 3.13 14.84
C THR A 514 -1.79 3.59 16.27
N TYR A 515 -1.97 4.88 16.54
CA TYR A 515 -1.80 5.42 17.89
C TYR A 515 -2.92 4.91 18.80
N GLU A 516 -4.18 5.18 18.43
CA GLU A 516 -5.37 4.71 19.14
C GLU A 516 -5.78 3.31 18.64
N PRO A 517 -6.33 2.44 19.52
CA PRO A 517 -6.94 1.19 19.12
C PRO A 517 -8.16 1.41 18.22
N ASN A 518 -8.57 0.37 17.49
CA ASN A 518 -9.79 0.35 16.68
C ASN A 518 -9.82 1.32 15.48
N ASN A 519 -8.72 2.01 15.20
CA ASN A 519 -8.55 2.78 13.97
C ASN A 519 -8.18 1.84 12.81
N GLU A 520 -8.92 1.96 11.71
CA GLU A 520 -8.77 1.07 10.56
C GLU A 520 -7.92 1.71 9.47
N ALA A 521 -6.93 0.98 8.99
CA ALA A 521 -6.24 1.29 7.75
C ALA A 521 -5.51 0.04 7.24
N GLN A 522 -5.27 0.01 5.94
CA GLN A 522 -4.32 -0.92 5.36
C GLN A 522 -2.95 -0.27 5.33
N PHE A 523 -1.89 -1.06 5.38
CA PHE A 523 -0.54 -0.55 5.37
C PHE A 523 0.43 -1.42 4.56
N ILE A 524 1.57 -0.84 4.24
CA ILE A 524 2.76 -1.50 3.73
C ILE A 524 3.89 -1.24 4.72
N LEU A 525 4.56 -2.29 5.14
CA LEU A 525 5.80 -2.22 5.88
C LEU A 525 6.96 -2.51 4.92
N ARG A 526 7.85 -1.54 4.75
CA ARG A 526 9.04 -1.63 3.91
C ARG A 526 10.27 -1.61 4.79
N ILE A 527 11.16 -2.58 4.60
CA ILE A 527 12.35 -2.74 5.42
C ILE A 527 13.55 -2.74 4.49
N PHE A 528 14.41 -1.74 4.62
CA PHE A 528 15.65 -1.59 3.86
C PHE A 528 16.85 -1.90 4.74
N SER A 529 17.82 -2.63 4.19
CA SER A 529 19.06 -2.95 4.91
C SER A 529 20.26 -3.05 3.97
N GLU A 530 21.46 -2.92 4.54
CA GLU A 530 22.71 -2.98 3.77
C GLU A 530 23.07 -4.40 3.29
N ARG A 531 22.42 -5.42 3.86
CA ARG A 531 22.66 -6.85 3.67
C ARG A 531 21.33 -7.55 3.44
N SER A 532 21.34 -8.80 2.99
CA SER A 532 20.08 -9.54 2.87
C SER A 532 19.39 -9.62 4.22
N CYS A 533 18.16 -9.10 4.28
CA CYS A 533 17.26 -9.25 5.41
C CYS A 533 16.06 -10.05 4.96
N THR A 534 15.69 -11.07 5.73
CA THR A 534 14.42 -11.77 5.55
C THR A 534 13.39 -11.19 6.50
N SER A 535 12.22 -10.84 5.99
CA SER A 535 11.04 -10.58 6.80
C SER A 535 9.90 -11.51 6.43
N ASN A 536 9.02 -11.73 7.40
CA ASN A 536 7.76 -12.40 7.19
C ASN A 536 6.79 -11.99 8.31
N GLU A 537 5.50 -11.97 8.02
CA GLU A 537 4.48 -11.89 9.05
C GLU A 537 4.60 -13.09 10.00
N ILE A 538 4.59 -12.83 11.30
CA ILE A 538 4.39 -13.84 12.34
C ILE A 538 2.88 -13.98 12.49
N ASP A 539 2.36 -15.07 11.95
CA ASP A 539 0.96 -15.42 12.03
C ASP A 539 0.83 -16.91 12.41
N ASP A 540 -0.36 -17.29 12.85
CA ASP A 540 -0.67 -18.69 13.12
C ASP A 540 -1.11 -19.38 11.83
N ASP A 541 -0.47 -20.51 11.49
CA ASP A 541 -0.96 -21.38 10.42
C ASP A 541 -2.40 -21.81 10.74
N THR A 542 -3.26 -21.77 9.72
CA THR A 542 -4.65 -22.18 9.90
C THR A 542 -4.71 -23.69 10.01
N ASN A 543 -4.74 -24.17 11.26
CA ASN A 543 -4.80 -25.58 11.59
C ASN A 543 -5.88 -25.83 12.64
N ILE A 544 -6.66 -26.87 12.37
CA ILE A 544 -7.77 -27.32 13.19
C ILE A 544 -7.48 -28.77 13.53
N SER A 545 -6.70 -28.94 14.60
CA SER A 545 -6.36 -30.22 15.20
C SER A 545 -7.51 -30.64 16.11
N LYS A 546 -8.16 -31.77 15.79
CA LYS A 546 -9.01 -32.50 16.74
C LYS A 546 -8.20 -33.30 17.77
N GLU A 547 -6.87 -33.31 17.62
CA GLU A 547 -5.96 -34.17 18.37
C GLU A 547 -5.32 -33.41 19.54
N ASP A 548 -5.52 -34.02 20.72
CA ASP A 548 -4.88 -33.88 22.03
C ASP A 548 -5.18 -32.71 23.00
N ASP A 549 -5.57 -31.51 22.56
CA ASP A 549 -5.80 -30.38 23.49
C ASP A 549 -7.25 -29.88 23.60
N THR A 550 -8.21 -30.47 22.89
CA THR A 550 -9.62 -30.24 23.22
C THR A 550 -9.81 -30.66 24.66
N ILE A 551 -10.01 -29.68 25.54
CA ILE A 551 -10.29 -29.89 26.96
C ILE A 551 -11.20 -31.10 27.03
N SER A 552 -10.69 -32.21 27.56
CA SER A 552 -11.51 -33.36 27.88
C SER A 552 -12.33 -32.97 29.09
N ILE A 553 -13.29 -32.06 28.91
CA ILE A 553 -14.43 -32.00 29.79
C ILE A 553 -15.13 -33.31 29.48
N LYS A 554 -14.77 -34.36 30.23
CA LYS A 554 -15.60 -35.54 30.35
C LYS A 554 -16.92 -35.00 30.87
N VAL A 555 -17.84 -34.67 29.96
CA VAL A 555 -19.24 -34.59 30.31
C VAL A 555 -19.54 -36.02 30.70
N GLN A 556 -19.48 -36.28 32.00
CA GLN A 556 -19.78 -37.58 32.56
C GLN A 556 -21.15 -37.93 31.99
N GLU A 557 -21.22 -39.01 31.21
CA GLU A 557 -22.47 -39.51 30.65
C GLU A 557 -23.32 -39.98 31.83
N ASP A 558 -23.98 -39.02 32.46
CA ASP A 558 -24.89 -39.26 33.56
C ASP A 558 -26.10 -39.95 32.96
N VAL A 559 -26.30 -41.22 33.32
CA VAL A 559 -27.37 -42.07 32.79
C VAL A 559 -28.73 -41.41 33.01
N ASP A 560 -28.91 -40.73 34.14
CA ASP A 560 -30.12 -39.96 34.47
C ASP A 560 -30.32 -38.74 33.57
N LEU A 561 -29.24 -38.14 33.06
CA LEU A 561 -29.32 -37.04 32.11
C LEU A 561 -29.69 -37.54 30.72
N ILE A 562 -29.11 -38.66 30.28
CA ILE A 562 -29.42 -39.28 28.99
C ILE A 562 -30.88 -39.72 28.96
N GLU A 563 -31.39 -40.29 30.06
CA GLU A 563 -32.78 -40.68 30.17
C GLU A 563 -33.71 -39.46 30.16
N ARG A 564 -33.37 -38.39 30.89
CA ARG A 564 -34.12 -37.12 30.81
C ARG A 564 -34.11 -36.51 29.42
N LEU A 565 -32.99 -36.58 28.71
CA LEU A 565 -32.87 -36.15 27.32
C LEU A 565 -33.72 -37.01 26.39
N ARG A 566 -33.80 -38.32 26.63
CA ARG A 566 -34.62 -39.26 25.85
C ARG A 566 -36.10 -39.02 26.07
N VAL A 567 -36.52 -38.76 27.31
CA VAL A 567 -37.89 -38.35 27.64
C VAL A 567 -38.23 -37.00 26.99
N ALA A 568 -37.33 -36.01 27.06
CA ALA A 568 -37.53 -34.71 26.43
C ALA A 568 -37.58 -34.83 24.89
N TYR A 569 -36.71 -35.63 24.28
CA TYR A 569 -36.72 -35.90 22.85
C TYR A 569 -38.04 -36.56 22.42
N ASN A 570 -38.47 -37.62 23.12
CA ASN A 570 -39.71 -38.34 22.85
C ASN A 570 -40.96 -37.46 23.05
N GLY A 571 -40.92 -36.51 23.98
CA GLY A 571 -42.00 -35.55 24.19
C GLY A 571 -42.17 -34.55 23.03
N ILE A 572 -41.18 -34.43 22.14
CA ILE A 572 -41.13 -33.38 21.12
C ILE A 572 -41.17 -33.94 19.69
N CYS A 573 -40.55 -35.09 19.41
CA CYS A 573 -40.50 -35.68 18.07
C CYS A 573 -41.85 -36.22 17.53
N GLY A 574 -42.91 -36.11 18.33
CA GLY A 574 -44.28 -36.44 17.91
C GLY A 574 -44.41 -37.85 17.31
N PRO A 575 -45.39 -38.08 16.43
CA PRO A 575 -45.58 -39.38 15.75
C PRO A 575 -44.45 -39.73 14.77
N SER A 576 -43.59 -38.77 14.42
CA SER A 576 -42.57 -38.93 13.38
C SER A 576 -41.30 -39.61 13.87
N GLY A 577 -41.06 -39.62 15.19
CA GLY A 577 -39.87 -40.22 15.81
C GLY A 577 -38.55 -39.47 15.56
N VAL A 578 -38.60 -38.33 14.86
CA VAL A 578 -37.47 -37.46 14.54
C VAL A 578 -37.80 -36.01 14.89
N ILE A 579 -36.79 -35.21 15.25
CA ILE A 579 -36.98 -33.77 15.49
C ILE A 579 -36.76 -33.01 14.19
N ALA A 580 -37.74 -32.19 13.80
CA ALA A 580 -37.66 -31.29 12.67
C ALA A 580 -37.15 -29.89 13.07
N TYR A 581 -36.79 -29.09 12.07
CA TYR A 581 -36.23 -27.74 12.22
C TYR A 581 -36.98 -26.80 13.19
N PRO A 582 -38.32 -26.64 13.13
CA PRO A 582 -39.02 -25.70 13.99
C PRO A 582 -38.95 -26.12 15.47
N GLU A 583 -38.99 -27.43 15.72
CA GLU A 583 -39.01 -28.03 17.05
C GLU A 583 -37.65 -27.89 17.73
N LEU A 584 -36.55 -28.13 17.01
CA LEU A 584 -35.20 -27.91 17.53
C LEU A 584 -34.98 -26.44 17.95
N ARG A 585 -35.43 -25.50 17.13
CA ARG A 585 -35.30 -24.07 17.42
C ARG A 585 -36.00 -23.71 18.72
N ASP A 586 -37.22 -24.21 18.91
CA ASP A 586 -38.03 -23.88 20.08
C ASP A 586 -37.43 -24.51 21.36
N ILE A 587 -36.87 -25.72 21.27
CA ILE A 587 -36.08 -26.36 22.35
C ILE A 587 -34.87 -25.51 22.73
N LEU A 588 -34.05 -25.15 21.74
CA LEU A 588 -32.80 -24.44 21.99
C LEU A 588 -33.07 -23.03 22.53
N ASN A 589 -34.09 -22.35 22.02
CA ASN A 589 -34.57 -21.09 22.60
C ASN A 589 -34.97 -21.27 24.07
N ALA A 590 -35.77 -22.29 24.41
CA ALA A 590 -36.20 -22.52 25.79
C ALA A 590 -35.03 -22.88 26.74
N ALA A 591 -34.03 -23.59 26.24
CA ALA A 591 -32.90 -24.05 27.04
C ALA A 591 -31.74 -23.03 27.17
N PHE A 592 -31.55 -22.17 26.16
CA PHE A 592 -30.39 -21.29 26.07
C PHE A 592 -30.71 -19.79 26.07
N THR A 593 -31.95 -19.36 25.82
CA THR A 593 -32.31 -17.93 25.76
C THR A 593 -33.33 -17.51 26.83
N LYS A 594 -33.12 -16.35 27.47
CA LYS A 594 -34.14 -15.59 28.22
C LYS A 594 -34.71 -14.42 27.39
N GLY A 595 -34.40 -14.34 26.09
CA GLY A 595 -34.80 -13.24 25.19
C GLY A 595 -34.79 -13.69 23.74
N ALA A 596 -35.79 -13.26 22.97
CA ALA A 596 -36.08 -13.76 21.63
C ALA A 596 -35.08 -13.25 20.57
N HIS A 597 -34.26 -14.13 20.01
CA HIS A 597 -33.69 -13.96 18.67
C HIS A 597 -33.51 -15.34 17.97
N PRO A 598 -33.77 -15.49 16.66
CA PRO A 598 -33.86 -16.79 16.00
C PRO A 598 -32.62 -17.10 15.17
N CYS A 599 -31.66 -17.88 15.69
CA CYS A 599 -30.48 -18.31 14.93
C CYS A 599 -30.22 -19.84 14.91
N TYR A 600 -30.97 -20.62 15.68
CA TYR A 600 -30.80 -22.09 15.75
C TYR A 600 -31.16 -22.84 14.45
N SER A 601 -31.63 -22.11 13.45
CA SER A 601 -31.99 -22.57 12.13
C SER A 601 -30.82 -23.14 11.31
N GLN A 602 -29.62 -22.58 11.49
CA GLN A 602 -28.42 -22.93 10.70
C GLN A 602 -27.61 -24.07 11.32
N LEU A 603 -27.86 -24.41 12.59
CA LEU A 603 -27.20 -25.51 13.30
C LEU A 603 -27.50 -26.90 12.72
N LEU A 604 -28.51 -27.03 11.86
CA LEU A 604 -28.85 -28.29 11.19
C LEU A 604 -27.96 -28.63 9.98
N SER A 605 -27.14 -27.70 9.49
CA SER A 605 -26.11 -28.01 8.48
C SER A 605 -25.13 -29.10 8.96
N TRP A 606 -25.03 -29.30 10.27
CA TRP A 606 -24.23 -30.35 10.90
C TRP A 606 -24.83 -31.75 10.84
N THR A 607 -26.08 -31.87 10.39
CA THR A 607 -26.78 -33.16 10.29
C THR A 607 -26.90 -33.56 8.83
N ASP A 608 -26.81 -34.86 8.58
CA ASP A 608 -26.65 -35.57 7.30
C ASP A 608 -27.64 -35.18 6.18
N LEU A 609 -27.64 -33.92 5.70
CA LEU A 609 -28.45 -33.38 4.57
C LEU A 609 -29.96 -33.74 4.58
N SER A 610 -30.46 -34.34 5.67
CA SER A 610 -31.76 -35.00 5.74
C SER A 610 -32.84 -34.04 6.25
N GLY A 611 -32.43 -32.97 6.95
CA GLY A 611 -33.33 -32.02 7.59
C GLY A 611 -33.98 -32.52 8.89
N PHE A 612 -33.57 -33.70 9.38
CA PHE A 612 -34.12 -34.34 10.58
C PHE A 612 -33.00 -34.81 11.53
N LEU A 613 -33.25 -34.69 12.84
CA LEU A 613 -32.36 -35.16 13.90
C LEU A 613 -32.87 -36.47 14.51
N SER A 614 -32.05 -37.52 14.47
CA SER A 614 -32.23 -38.72 15.31
C SER A 614 -31.84 -38.46 16.77
N PHE A 615 -32.24 -39.35 17.69
CA PHE A 615 -31.89 -39.21 19.11
C PHE A 615 -30.37 -39.18 19.34
N GLU A 616 -29.60 -40.00 18.64
CA GLU A 616 -28.13 -40.02 18.80
C GLU A 616 -27.47 -38.73 18.31
N GLN A 617 -27.95 -38.18 17.19
CA GLN A 617 -27.47 -36.89 16.68
C GLN A 617 -27.88 -35.74 17.62
N PHE A 618 -29.10 -35.76 18.15
CA PHE A 618 -29.57 -34.78 19.13
C PHE A 618 -28.77 -34.86 20.43
N LYS A 619 -28.50 -36.07 20.94
CA LYS A 619 -27.66 -36.30 22.12
C LYS A 619 -26.27 -35.70 21.92
N LYS A 620 -25.63 -35.96 20.78
CA LYS A 620 -24.31 -35.41 20.45
C LYS A 620 -24.34 -33.88 20.42
N LEU A 621 -25.25 -33.29 19.66
CA LEU A 621 -25.41 -31.84 19.56
C LEU A 621 -25.63 -31.19 20.94
N TRP A 622 -26.46 -31.81 21.79
CA TRP A 622 -26.72 -31.30 23.13
C TRP A 622 -25.48 -31.30 24.02
N MET A 623 -24.67 -32.36 23.94
CA MET A 623 -23.40 -32.42 24.68
C MET A 623 -22.40 -31.37 24.19
N ASP A 624 -22.28 -31.20 22.87
CA ASP A 624 -21.40 -30.20 22.25
C ASP A 624 -21.81 -28.77 22.66
N LEU A 625 -23.11 -28.45 22.66
CA LEU A 625 -23.62 -27.15 23.10
C LEU A 625 -23.35 -26.87 24.58
N ARG A 626 -23.45 -27.89 25.45
CA ARG A 626 -23.11 -27.74 26.88
C ARG A 626 -21.62 -27.48 27.07
N LEU A 627 -20.78 -28.19 26.33
CA LEU A 627 -19.33 -27.97 26.32
C LEU A 627 -19.01 -26.55 25.87
N TRP A 628 -19.53 -26.10 24.73
CA TRP A 628 -19.28 -24.77 24.21
C TRP A 628 -19.81 -23.67 25.13
N LYS A 629 -20.95 -23.87 25.81
CA LYS A 629 -21.47 -22.94 26.84
C LYS A 629 -20.56 -22.86 28.06
N SER A 630 -20.03 -23.99 28.52
CA SER A 630 -19.06 -24.04 29.62
C SER A 630 -17.80 -23.25 29.27
N ILE A 631 -17.29 -23.45 28.06
CA ILE A 631 -16.10 -22.76 27.56
C ILE A 631 -16.38 -21.26 27.41
N PHE A 632 -17.48 -20.87 26.77
CA PHE A 632 -17.87 -19.45 26.65
C PHE A 632 -17.89 -18.75 28.01
N LYS A 633 -18.52 -19.36 29.03
CA LYS A 633 -18.57 -18.80 30.39
C LYS A 633 -17.21 -18.69 31.08
N ARG A 634 -16.25 -19.54 30.72
CA ARG A 634 -14.89 -19.48 31.27
C ARG A 634 -14.10 -18.29 30.71
N PHE A 635 -14.40 -17.89 29.46
CA PHE A 635 -13.75 -16.77 28.79
C PHE A 635 -14.50 -15.45 29.00
N ASP A 636 -15.82 -15.46 29.18
CA ASP A 636 -16.64 -14.32 29.65
C ASP A 636 -16.38 -14.03 31.15
N ARG A 637 -15.15 -13.58 31.47
CA ARG A 637 -14.67 -13.44 32.86
C ARG A 637 -15.47 -12.41 33.66
N ASN A 638 -16.07 -11.44 32.98
CA ASN A 638 -16.88 -10.38 33.58
C ASN A 638 -18.39 -10.71 33.59
N GLN A 639 -18.80 -11.91 33.13
CA GLN A 639 -20.20 -12.36 33.04
C GLN A 639 -21.10 -11.37 32.28
N SER A 640 -20.52 -10.69 31.30
CA SER A 640 -21.19 -9.67 30.51
C SER A 640 -22.20 -10.26 29.52
N GLY A 641 -22.10 -11.57 29.25
CA GLY A 641 -22.95 -12.28 28.29
C GLY A 641 -22.47 -12.15 26.85
N TYR A 642 -21.30 -11.57 26.62
CA TYR A 642 -20.66 -11.43 25.31
C TYR A 642 -19.16 -11.64 25.44
N MET A 643 -18.50 -11.96 24.32
CA MET A 643 -17.04 -12.02 24.25
C MET A 643 -16.50 -10.91 23.36
N ASP A 644 -15.38 -10.32 23.72
CA ASP A 644 -14.63 -9.50 22.78
C ASP A 644 -13.75 -10.39 21.86
N ALA A 645 -13.12 -9.76 20.87
CA ALA A 645 -12.25 -10.47 19.95
C ALA A 645 -11.02 -11.10 20.62
N PHE A 646 -10.41 -10.42 21.60
CA PHE A 646 -9.25 -10.97 22.27
C PHE A 646 -9.61 -12.28 22.99
N GLU A 647 -10.74 -12.28 23.70
CA GLU A 647 -11.30 -13.46 24.34
C GLU A 647 -11.61 -14.55 23.31
N LEU A 648 -12.18 -14.19 22.15
CA LEU A 648 -12.44 -15.15 21.08
C LEU A 648 -11.14 -15.82 20.58
N ARG A 649 -10.06 -15.06 20.37
CA ARG A 649 -8.82 -15.61 19.79
C ARG A 649 -8.14 -16.60 20.73
N GLU A 650 -8.08 -16.26 22.01
CA GLU A 650 -7.58 -17.17 23.06
C GLU A 650 -8.48 -18.40 23.25
N LEU A 651 -9.79 -18.21 23.17
CA LEU A 651 -10.75 -19.30 23.22
C LEU A 651 -10.57 -20.25 22.04
N MET A 652 -10.41 -19.73 20.82
CA MET A 652 -10.17 -20.53 19.62
C MET A 652 -8.90 -21.37 19.77
N LYS A 653 -7.80 -20.77 20.25
CA LYS A 653 -6.56 -21.50 20.57
C LYS A 653 -6.79 -22.61 21.59
N THR A 654 -7.55 -22.32 22.64
CA THR A 654 -7.91 -23.30 23.70
C THR A 654 -8.77 -24.44 23.17
N LEU A 655 -9.56 -24.20 22.12
CA LEU A 655 -10.34 -25.21 21.43
C LEU A 655 -9.55 -25.99 20.38
N GLY A 656 -8.25 -25.71 20.19
CA GLY A 656 -7.44 -26.33 19.14
C GLY A 656 -7.62 -25.70 17.76
N PHE A 657 -8.30 -24.56 17.66
CA PHE A 657 -8.42 -23.78 16.44
C PHE A 657 -7.30 -22.73 16.39
N ARG A 658 -6.29 -22.96 15.55
CA ARG A 658 -5.32 -21.92 15.16
C ARG A 658 -5.75 -21.37 13.81
N VAL A 659 -5.89 -20.06 13.71
CA VAL A 659 -6.33 -19.37 12.49
C VAL A 659 -5.47 -18.15 12.23
N SER A 660 -5.14 -17.96 10.95
CA SER A 660 -4.39 -16.79 10.47
C SER A 660 -5.15 -15.49 10.74
N ASN A 661 -4.45 -14.36 10.78
CA ASN A 661 -5.00 -13.01 10.86
C ASN A 661 -6.06 -12.78 9.76
N ARG A 662 -5.83 -13.26 8.54
CA ARG A 662 -6.80 -13.14 7.43
C ARG A 662 -8.13 -13.84 7.74
N VAL A 663 -8.08 -15.08 8.21
CA VAL A 663 -9.28 -15.84 8.58
C VAL A 663 -9.93 -15.24 9.80
N TYR A 664 -9.13 -14.83 10.79
CA TYR A 664 -9.60 -14.23 12.03
C TYR A 664 -10.32 -12.89 11.78
N ASN A 665 -9.79 -12.03 10.92
CA ASN A 665 -10.44 -10.79 10.50
C ASN A 665 -11.80 -11.07 9.84
N ALA A 666 -11.89 -12.08 8.97
CA ALA A 666 -13.15 -12.48 8.36
C ALA A 666 -14.18 -12.95 9.40
N ILE A 667 -13.73 -13.68 10.43
CA ILE A 667 -14.56 -14.11 11.55
C ILE A 667 -15.10 -12.89 12.30
N VAL A 668 -14.23 -11.98 12.75
CA VAL A 668 -14.65 -10.80 13.51
C VAL A 668 -15.62 -9.94 12.68
N CYS A 669 -15.30 -9.66 11.42
CA CYS A 669 -16.17 -8.89 10.52
C CYS A 669 -17.56 -9.52 10.31
N ARG A 670 -17.68 -10.85 10.41
CA ARG A 670 -18.93 -11.56 10.15
C ARG A 670 -19.80 -11.74 11.39
N TYR A 671 -19.18 -11.96 12.54
CA TYR A 671 -19.84 -12.41 13.77
C TYR A 671 -19.82 -11.40 14.91
N ALA A 672 -18.95 -10.40 14.88
CA ALA A 672 -18.96 -9.34 15.89
C ALA A 672 -20.03 -8.29 15.55
N ASN A 673 -20.69 -7.77 16.59
CA ASN A 673 -21.64 -6.67 16.45
C ASN A 673 -20.92 -5.31 16.23
N ARG A 674 -21.65 -4.21 16.15
CA ARG A 674 -21.08 -2.85 15.94
C ARG A 674 -20.12 -2.42 17.06
N GLN A 675 -20.21 -3.04 18.22
CA GLN A 675 -19.38 -2.82 19.40
C GLN A 675 -18.21 -3.80 19.49
N GLY A 676 -18.02 -4.69 18.51
CA GLY A 676 -16.93 -5.66 18.51
C GLY A 676 -17.19 -6.88 19.41
N GLN A 677 -18.43 -7.05 19.85
CA GLN A 677 -18.82 -8.09 20.78
C GLN A 677 -19.47 -9.26 20.02
N ILE A 678 -19.15 -10.47 20.45
CA ILE A 678 -19.68 -11.73 19.91
C ILE A 678 -20.63 -12.31 20.94
N LEU A 679 -21.90 -12.42 20.56
CA LEU A 679 -22.94 -13.02 21.39
C LEU A 679 -22.79 -14.53 21.41
N PHE A 680 -23.37 -15.18 22.43
CA PHE A 680 -23.33 -16.64 22.54
C PHE A 680 -23.86 -17.36 21.28
N ASP A 681 -24.95 -16.86 20.69
CA ASP A 681 -25.55 -17.46 19.50
C ASP A 681 -24.61 -17.35 18.28
N ASP A 682 -23.98 -16.20 18.08
CA ASP A 682 -23.00 -15.97 17.00
C ASP A 682 -21.74 -16.82 17.20
N TYR A 683 -21.30 -16.99 18.44
CA TYR A 683 -20.19 -17.86 18.80
C TYR A 683 -20.48 -19.34 18.47
N VAL A 684 -21.66 -19.84 18.85
CA VAL A 684 -22.07 -21.21 18.51
C VAL A 684 -22.10 -21.39 16.99
N LEU A 685 -22.69 -20.44 16.26
CA LEU A 685 -22.74 -20.49 14.81
C LEU A 685 -21.34 -20.47 14.18
N LEU A 686 -20.42 -19.66 14.70
CA LEU A 686 -19.02 -19.63 14.27
C LEU A 686 -18.38 -21.01 14.41
N LEU A 687 -18.45 -21.64 15.58
CA LEU A 687 -17.82 -22.94 15.82
C LEU A 687 -18.38 -24.03 14.90
N VAL A 688 -19.70 -24.06 14.75
CA VAL A 688 -20.42 -24.98 13.85
C VAL A 688 -19.88 -24.82 12.44
N ARG A 689 -19.88 -23.61 11.89
CA ARG A 689 -19.37 -23.35 10.53
C ARG A 689 -17.90 -23.72 10.37
N LEU A 690 -17.07 -23.35 11.34
CA LEU A 690 -15.63 -23.56 11.29
C LEU A 690 -15.30 -25.06 11.26
N VAL A 691 -15.99 -25.87 12.07
CA VAL A 691 -15.86 -27.33 12.05
C VAL A 691 -16.40 -27.90 10.73
N THR A 692 -17.57 -27.46 10.25
CA THR A 692 -18.14 -27.95 8.98
C THR A 692 -17.21 -27.69 7.81
N VAL A 693 -16.64 -26.48 7.72
CA VAL A 693 -15.68 -26.09 6.69
C VAL A 693 -14.48 -27.04 6.71
N VAL A 694 -13.93 -27.33 7.89
CA VAL A 694 -12.76 -28.19 8.03
C VAL A 694 -13.06 -29.65 7.73
N GLU A 695 -14.18 -30.18 8.23
CA GLU A 695 -14.57 -31.56 7.96
C GLU A 695 -14.81 -31.76 6.47
N THR A 696 -15.50 -30.81 5.84
CA THR A 696 -15.71 -30.80 4.38
C THR A 696 -14.36 -30.76 3.65
N PHE A 697 -13.43 -29.90 4.06
CA PHE A 697 -12.09 -29.81 3.47
C PHE A 697 -11.27 -31.09 3.64
N LYS A 698 -11.35 -31.74 4.81
CA LYS A 698 -10.66 -33.01 5.12
C LYS A 698 -11.26 -34.20 4.37
N ALA A 699 -12.56 -34.18 4.08
CA ALA A 699 -13.25 -35.24 3.36
C ALA A 699 -13.01 -35.23 1.84
N GLN A 700 -12.53 -34.12 1.29
CA GLN A 700 -12.22 -34.01 -0.14
C GLN A 700 -10.89 -34.68 -0.50
N GLU A 701 -10.78 -35.10 -1.76
CA GLU A 701 -9.55 -35.66 -2.32
C GLU A 701 -8.41 -34.63 -2.26
N ARG A 702 -7.30 -35.04 -1.65
CA ARG A 702 -6.12 -34.20 -1.48
C ARG A 702 -5.11 -34.42 -2.59
N LEU A 703 -4.63 -33.32 -3.15
CA LEU A 703 -3.42 -33.32 -3.93
C LEU A 703 -2.20 -33.46 -2.99
N ASN A 704 -1.08 -33.96 -3.53
CA ASN A 704 0.17 -34.19 -2.78
C ASN A 704 0.77 -32.92 -2.14
N ASP A 705 0.24 -31.74 -2.45
CA ASP A 705 0.67 -30.43 -1.93
C ASP A 705 -0.28 -29.84 -0.88
N GLY A 706 -1.25 -30.63 -0.39
CA GLY A 706 -2.18 -30.21 0.66
C GLY A 706 -3.39 -29.41 0.18
N ARG A 707 -3.57 -29.23 -1.14
CA ARG A 707 -4.79 -28.63 -1.72
C ARG A 707 -5.90 -29.66 -1.90
N SER A 708 -7.15 -29.24 -1.72
CA SER A 708 -8.34 -30.05 -2.01
C SER A 708 -9.02 -29.57 -3.30
N VAL A 709 -9.51 -30.51 -4.12
CA VAL A 709 -10.20 -30.20 -5.37
C VAL A 709 -11.71 -30.24 -5.15
N PHE A 710 -12.42 -29.24 -5.68
CA PHE A 710 -13.88 -29.20 -5.67
C PHE A 710 -14.39 -28.97 -7.09
N SER A 711 -15.43 -29.69 -7.51
CA SER A 711 -16.22 -29.28 -8.66
C SER A 711 -17.03 -28.02 -8.34
N LEU A 712 -17.46 -27.27 -9.37
CA LEU A 712 -18.27 -26.07 -9.18
C LEU A 712 -19.58 -26.38 -8.45
N GLU A 713 -20.19 -27.54 -8.75
CA GLU A 713 -21.44 -27.98 -8.14
C GLU A 713 -21.25 -28.31 -6.66
N GLU A 714 -20.21 -29.09 -6.33
CA GLU A 714 -19.88 -29.42 -4.93
C GLU A 714 -19.53 -28.17 -4.14
N PHE A 715 -18.68 -27.29 -4.68
CA PHE A 715 -18.31 -26.04 -4.02
C PHE A 715 -19.54 -25.19 -3.75
N THR A 716 -20.40 -25.00 -4.74
CA THR A 716 -21.65 -24.22 -4.60
C THR A 716 -22.56 -24.84 -3.56
N ARG A 717 -22.71 -26.17 -3.58
CA ARG A 717 -23.51 -26.91 -2.59
C ARG A 717 -22.98 -26.66 -1.18
N TYR A 718 -21.68 -26.83 -0.93
CA TYR A 718 -21.10 -26.64 0.41
C TYR A 718 -21.21 -25.19 0.90
N VAL A 719 -20.96 -24.20 0.04
CA VAL A 719 -21.06 -22.76 0.39
C VAL A 719 -22.49 -22.34 0.76
N ILE A 720 -23.52 -23.03 0.26
CA ILE A 720 -24.91 -22.74 0.66
C ILE A 720 -25.22 -23.26 2.06
N TYR A 721 -24.59 -24.36 2.47
CA TYR A 721 -24.81 -24.98 3.78
C TYR A 721 -23.94 -24.39 4.89
N ILE A 722 -22.77 -23.84 4.53
CA ILE A 722 -21.87 -23.08 5.41
C ILE A 722 -22.37 -21.64 5.45
#